data_AF-D8RRT1-F1
#
_entry.id   AF-D8RRT1-F1
#
_cell.length_a   1.000
_cell.length_b   1.000
_cell.length_c   1.000
_cell.angle_alpha   90.00
_cell.angle_beta   90.00
_cell.angle_gamma   90.00
#
_symmetry.space_group_name_H-M   'P 1'
#
loop_
_entity.id
_entity.type
_entity.pdbx_description
1 polymer ?
#
loop_
_entity_poly.entity_id
_entity_poly.type
_entity_poly.pdbx_seq_one_letter_code
_entity_poly.pdbx_strand_id
1 'polypeptide(L)'
;MWGVASRAFEMDLRRPEMVTSLLDLLSEALEQAAFCRIVSIFQSSGWGKSRTICELCREDVWVVYCSFAQGTGYPRRSPIAAWFLERVNSVISSEKEGQLSCMAFCLAYFEAVLEEFLIVAPSLTPEKFVKILYRSGDTDEDGKASSPYPEQGIRFWDAVKVRVEQLLPVYVGEGLYQSKGDTSGDCWKDWEERAARRMEPVVEKLERFSPGSNKLKVLFVFDEARILVPELLDKNVFLPLRRATSAFRQGDGVLALFADTAKIGNFAGEIWMDPSDRLPGTNLRLATPIWACFWADHGIAEWNTICRQHDIPEDDVLSEYWPLRYGRPLWWSTFRGGLERYSSARALTNVFNLARDKLLGGRGGWSKYALSPSSQDSRLKEEAALAVVGSRCAIHIDPHCAVVSTLVASYLMTVIKVNETRECLWAGWPMEPILAGAAADIMRELDRRQRNRELYFPLAMALKSGWVSKGYRGELVARIIMLRALDKASMKARRSWCTVDEFVEELVGKSLLRLAREQDNQYEARCQKKQKVDGNGIKFLTNEVQQVAASKLCITSFHKIHKKSDELSQQDLRAASERRCAIVADDNTWGVDHFIADAEGTVKVHNQVKAKDSDYGLIDLAKESPAFCGLPNTGPFLSLHMNVLGDGDKVTLVDPHRVEQAVRGQTKSKVLEAVLESEAQAKTGGSKRKLWEKQRDKNPRLFESWKSWLDLPRGNQVILKANGLGAFKQLLGHDIFGLLQEMMVSASVLDPLQPFDRMQTDSVDSMFPVANVTR
;
A
#
# COMPACT_ATOMS: atom_id res chain seq x y z
N MET A 1 22.71 -9.93 -5.40
CA MET A 1 21.60 -9.33 -4.60
C MET A 1 22.14 -8.53 -3.40
N TRP A 2 23.08 -9.07 -2.62
CA TRP A 2 23.68 -8.39 -1.45
C TRP A 2 24.31 -7.04 -1.77
N GLY A 3 25.25 -7.03 -2.72
CA GLY A 3 25.90 -5.79 -3.12
C GLY A 3 24.96 -4.81 -3.82
N VAL A 4 23.88 -5.31 -4.45
CA VAL A 4 22.82 -4.45 -5.00
C VAL A 4 22.06 -3.75 -3.88
N ALA A 5 21.66 -4.48 -2.83
CA ALA A 5 20.92 -3.91 -1.70
C ALA A 5 21.78 -2.93 -0.87
N SER A 6 23.07 -3.24 -0.68
CA SER A 6 24.00 -2.33 0.01
C SER A 6 24.20 -1.03 -0.78
N ARG A 7 24.45 -1.11 -2.09
CA ARG A 7 24.55 0.07 -2.98
C ARG A 7 23.25 0.85 -3.08
N ALA A 8 22.13 0.16 -3.18
CA ALA A 8 20.79 0.74 -3.12
C ALA A 8 20.58 1.55 -1.83
N PHE A 9 21.04 1.03 -0.70
CA PHE A 9 20.96 1.72 0.58
C PHE A 9 21.96 2.87 0.71
N GLU A 10 23.02 2.96 -0.10
CA GLU A 10 23.95 4.11 -0.10
C GLU A 10 23.36 5.35 -0.77
N MET A 11 22.30 5.20 -1.58
CA MET A 11 21.65 6.33 -2.25
C MET A 11 21.14 7.37 -1.24
N ASP A 12 21.55 8.62 -1.44
CA ASP A 12 21.07 9.74 -0.63
C ASP A 12 19.57 9.98 -0.82
N LEU A 13 18.82 10.09 0.29
CA LEU A 13 17.52 10.76 0.21
C LEU A 13 17.85 12.21 -0.09
N ARG A 14 17.65 12.62 -1.35
CA ARG A 14 17.93 13.99 -1.81
C ARG A 14 16.94 15.02 -1.26
N ARG A 15 16.07 14.64 -0.30
CA ARG A 15 14.96 15.44 0.22
C ARG A 15 15.04 15.55 1.75
N PRO A 16 15.46 16.71 2.29
CA PRO A 16 15.58 16.95 3.73
C PRO A 16 14.25 16.81 4.49
N GLU A 17 13.14 17.14 3.85
CA GLU A 17 11.78 17.22 4.43
C GLU A 17 11.36 15.95 5.20
N MET A 18 11.73 14.75 4.72
CA MET A 18 11.43 13.49 5.42
C MET A 18 12.16 13.35 6.75
N VAL A 19 13.43 13.76 6.76
CA VAL A 19 14.32 13.64 7.92
C VAL A 19 13.86 14.62 8.98
N THR A 20 13.55 15.86 8.59
CA THR A 20 12.95 16.88 9.46
C THR A 20 11.60 16.42 10.02
N SER A 21 10.70 15.87 9.19
CA SER A 21 9.40 15.37 9.65
C SER A 21 9.54 14.23 10.67
N LEU A 22 10.48 13.30 10.45
CA LEU A 22 10.75 12.25 11.42
C LEU A 22 11.33 12.81 12.72
N LEU A 23 12.23 13.79 12.64
CA LEU A 23 12.80 14.45 13.81
C LEU A 23 11.73 15.16 14.65
N ASP A 24 10.77 15.83 14.00
CA ASP A 24 9.65 16.49 14.67
C ASP A 24 8.79 15.48 15.44
N LEU A 25 8.42 14.37 14.79
CA LEU A 25 7.66 13.28 15.45
C LEU A 25 8.43 12.64 16.60
N LEU A 26 9.74 12.45 16.46
CA LEU A 26 10.57 11.92 17.54
C LEU A 26 10.72 12.91 18.71
N SER A 27 10.76 14.21 18.40
CA SER A 27 10.80 15.28 19.41
C SER A 27 9.47 15.37 20.17
N GLU A 28 8.34 15.24 19.47
CA GLU A 28 7.02 15.15 20.09
C GLU A 28 6.91 13.89 20.96
N ALA A 29 7.35 12.74 20.45
CA ALA A 29 7.39 11.49 21.20
C ALA A 29 8.25 11.60 22.47
N LEU A 30 9.38 12.31 22.38
CA LEU A 30 10.24 12.59 23.52
C LEU A 30 9.53 13.43 24.60
N GLU A 31 8.63 14.33 24.22
CA GLU A 31 7.82 15.13 25.17
C GLU A 31 6.65 14.34 25.77
N GLN A 32 5.97 13.51 24.96
CA GLN A 32 4.83 12.71 25.40
C GLN A 32 5.22 11.54 26.31
N ALA A 33 6.42 11.01 26.13
CA ALA A 33 6.98 9.87 26.86
C ALA A 33 7.30 10.19 28.33
N ALA A 34 6.28 10.32 29.18
CA ALA A 34 6.44 10.66 30.59
C ALA A 34 7.01 9.51 31.45
N PHE A 35 6.71 8.24 31.10
CA PHE A 35 7.08 7.06 31.87
C PHE A 35 8.25 6.26 31.25
N CYS A 36 8.27 6.09 29.93
CA CYS A 36 9.31 5.33 29.24
C CYS A 36 9.74 6.05 27.95
N ARG A 37 11.05 6.16 27.70
CA ARG A 37 11.61 6.82 26.51
C ARG A 37 11.66 5.87 25.31
N ILE A 38 10.51 5.30 24.97
CA ILE A 38 10.36 4.43 23.81
C ILE A 38 9.31 4.97 22.86
N VAL A 39 9.63 4.90 21.58
CA VAL A 39 8.67 5.03 20.48
C VAL A 39 8.89 3.89 19.48
N SER A 40 7.81 3.47 18.84
CA SER A 40 7.83 2.44 17.81
C SER A 40 7.57 3.06 16.44
N ILE A 41 8.28 2.61 15.41
CA ILE A 41 8.03 2.97 14.02
C ILE A 41 7.58 1.74 13.21
N PHE A 42 6.43 1.88 12.56
CA PHE A 42 5.77 0.79 11.83
C PHE A 42 5.48 1.17 10.38
N GLN A 43 6.00 0.38 9.47
CA GLN A 43 5.63 0.43 8.06
C GLN A 43 6.06 -0.85 7.37
N SER A 44 5.43 -1.21 6.25
CA SER A 44 5.85 -2.36 5.45
C SER A 44 7.29 -2.22 4.92
N SER A 45 7.89 -3.36 4.56
CA SER A 45 9.27 -3.40 4.06
C SER A 45 9.44 -2.54 2.80
N GLY A 46 10.55 -1.81 2.70
CA GLY A 46 10.92 -1.10 1.47
C GLY A 46 10.48 0.37 1.38
N TRP A 47 9.81 0.89 2.40
CA TRP A 47 9.50 2.31 2.53
C TRP A 47 10.66 3.19 3.02
N GLY A 48 11.83 2.60 3.28
CA GLY A 48 13.01 3.38 3.65
C GLY A 48 13.19 3.65 5.15
N LYS A 49 12.42 3.03 6.05
CA LYS A 49 12.54 3.16 7.52
C LYS A 49 13.97 3.29 8.02
N SER A 50 14.77 2.24 7.84
CA SER A 50 16.16 2.16 8.27
C SER A 50 17.03 3.27 7.67
N ARG A 51 16.77 3.66 6.40
CA ARG A 51 17.52 4.74 5.73
C ARG A 51 17.16 6.10 6.32
N THR A 52 15.87 6.42 6.44
CA THR A 52 15.40 7.69 7.01
C THR A 52 15.91 7.88 8.44
N ILE A 53 15.89 6.81 9.25
CA ILE A 53 16.46 6.82 10.61
C ILE A 53 17.96 7.16 10.59
N CYS A 54 18.75 6.49 9.74
CA CYS A 54 20.18 6.77 9.64
C CYS A 54 20.48 8.19 9.15
N GLU A 55 19.60 8.81 8.36
CA GLU A 55 19.79 10.17 7.87
C GLU A 55 19.51 11.27 8.90
N LEU A 56 18.95 10.95 10.06
CA LEU A 56 18.83 11.90 11.18
C LEU A 56 20.20 12.47 11.61
N CYS A 57 21.29 11.78 11.27
CA CYS A 57 22.65 12.32 11.44
C CYS A 57 22.91 13.65 10.72
N ARG A 58 22.10 14.00 9.70
CA ARG A 58 22.16 15.30 9.00
C ARG A 58 21.54 16.45 9.80
N GLU A 59 20.71 16.11 10.79
CA GLU A 59 20.08 17.04 11.73
C GLU A 59 20.78 16.99 13.11
N ASP A 60 22.08 16.66 13.10
CA ASP A 60 22.94 16.55 14.29
C ASP A 60 22.48 15.52 15.36
N VAL A 61 21.64 14.55 15.00
CA VAL A 61 21.24 13.45 15.89
C VAL A 61 22.26 12.31 15.82
N TRP A 62 22.75 11.85 16.97
CA TRP A 62 23.63 10.69 17.07
C TRP A 62 22.82 9.39 17.13
N VAL A 63 22.88 8.59 16.07
CA VAL A 63 22.10 7.35 15.95
C VAL A 63 22.95 6.14 16.34
N VAL A 64 22.58 5.50 17.45
CA VAL A 64 23.13 4.20 17.87
C VAL A 64 22.32 3.10 17.17
N TYR A 65 22.84 2.57 16.07
CA TYR A 65 22.10 1.62 15.22
C TYR A 65 22.39 0.15 15.57
N CYS A 66 21.39 -0.59 16.05
CA CYS A 66 21.46 -2.03 16.30
C CYS A 66 20.41 -2.79 15.48
N SER A 67 20.85 -3.59 14.51
CA SER A 67 19.97 -4.47 13.72
C SER A 67 19.95 -5.89 14.27
N PHE A 68 18.75 -6.40 14.51
CA PHE A 68 18.49 -7.80 14.86
C PHE A 68 18.15 -8.66 13.65
N ALA A 69 18.30 -8.14 12.42
CA ALA A 69 17.91 -8.83 11.20
C ALA A 69 18.41 -10.28 11.14
N GLN A 70 17.53 -11.21 10.75
CA GLN A 70 17.89 -12.60 10.48
C GLN A 70 18.07 -12.84 8.99
N GLY A 71 19.01 -13.71 8.64
CA GLY A 71 19.24 -14.13 7.25
C GLY A 71 19.78 -13.01 6.38
N THR A 72 19.01 -12.57 5.38
CA THR A 72 19.50 -11.73 4.28
C THR A 72 18.90 -10.34 4.23
N GLY A 73 18.36 -9.87 5.36
CA GLY A 73 17.89 -8.51 5.52
C GLY A 73 19.03 -7.49 5.38
N TYR A 74 18.68 -6.29 4.95
CA TYR A 74 19.56 -5.14 4.96
C TYR A 74 18.84 -3.98 5.67
N PRO A 75 19.46 -3.27 6.64
CA PRO A 75 20.84 -3.44 7.12
C PRO A 75 21.11 -4.80 7.79
N ARG A 76 22.36 -5.27 7.70
CA ARG A 76 22.76 -6.56 8.26
C ARG A 76 22.73 -6.55 9.77
N ARG A 77 22.64 -7.75 10.35
CA ARG A 77 22.68 -7.96 11.80
C ARG A 77 23.93 -7.34 12.41
N SER A 78 23.76 -6.53 13.46
CA SER A 78 24.88 -5.94 14.19
C SER A 78 25.65 -7.02 14.98
N PRO A 79 26.98 -6.93 15.11
CA PRO A 79 27.80 -7.89 15.85
C PRO A 79 27.37 -8.10 17.32
N ILE A 80 26.82 -7.08 17.97
CA ILE A 80 26.33 -7.17 19.35
C ILE A 80 25.01 -7.95 19.48
N ALA A 81 24.19 -8.02 18.43
CA ALA A 81 22.81 -8.47 18.52
C ALA A 81 22.68 -9.95 18.92
N ALA A 82 23.64 -10.81 18.54
CA ALA A 82 23.65 -12.21 18.97
C ALA A 82 23.95 -12.36 20.46
N TRP A 83 25.02 -11.70 20.91
CA TRP A 83 25.43 -11.68 22.31
C TRP A 83 24.36 -11.05 23.21
N PHE A 84 23.75 -9.93 22.78
CA PHE A 84 22.67 -9.29 23.52
C PHE A 84 21.50 -10.25 23.73
N LEU A 85 21.05 -10.91 22.67
CA LEU A 85 19.95 -11.89 22.74
C LEU A 85 20.29 -13.10 23.61
N GLU A 86 21.52 -13.61 23.54
CA GLU A 86 21.96 -14.71 24.39
C GLU A 86 21.93 -14.31 25.88
N ARG A 87 22.45 -13.13 26.20
CA ARG A 87 22.47 -12.63 27.58
C ARG A 87 21.09 -12.39 28.14
N VAL A 88 20.21 -11.66 27.43
CA VAL A 88 18.83 -11.44 27.92
C VAL A 88 18.09 -12.76 28.11
N ASN A 89 18.24 -13.72 27.19
CA ASN A 89 17.59 -15.03 27.31
C ASN A 89 18.13 -15.88 28.46
N SER A 90 19.36 -15.65 28.91
CA SER A 90 19.93 -16.36 30.07
C SER A 90 19.45 -15.83 31.42
N VAL A 91 18.92 -14.60 31.49
CA VAL A 91 18.50 -13.95 32.74
C VAL A 91 17.00 -13.72 32.84
N ILE A 92 16.30 -13.60 31.71
CA ILE A 92 14.85 -13.35 31.69
C ILE A 92 14.07 -14.58 32.16
N SER A 93 13.11 -14.35 33.06
CA SER A 93 12.10 -15.33 33.44
C SER A 93 10.79 -14.62 33.79
N SER A 94 9.70 -15.37 33.94
CA SER A 94 8.43 -14.83 34.44
C SER A 94 8.48 -14.39 35.91
N GLU A 95 9.51 -14.80 36.64
CA GLU A 95 9.72 -14.42 38.04
C GLU A 95 10.28 -13.01 38.15
N LYS A 96 9.95 -12.35 39.27
CA LYS A 96 10.36 -10.98 39.57
C LYS A 96 11.89 -10.80 39.50
N GLU A 97 12.65 -11.78 39.99
CA GLU A 97 14.12 -11.76 39.99
C GLU A 97 14.70 -11.80 38.57
N GLY A 98 14.11 -12.60 37.67
CA GLY A 98 14.51 -12.66 36.27
C GLY A 98 14.19 -11.36 35.53
N GLN A 99 13.04 -10.74 35.81
CA GLN A 99 12.68 -9.43 35.27
C GLN A 99 13.67 -8.34 35.73
N LEU A 100 14.00 -8.29 37.03
CA LEU A 100 14.97 -7.34 37.59
C LEU A 100 16.38 -7.55 37.02
N SER A 101 16.81 -8.80 36.87
CA SER A 101 18.11 -9.14 36.28
C SER A 101 18.19 -8.71 34.81
N CYS A 102 17.10 -8.89 34.05
CA CYS A 102 17.02 -8.41 32.67
C CYS A 102 17.03 -6.88 32.59
N MET A 103 16.29 -6.19 33.47
CA MET A 103 16.29 -4.73 33.55
C MET A 103 17.69 -4.17 33.89
N ALA A 104 18.39 -4.77 34.85
CA ALA A 104 19.76 -4.40 35.20
C ALA A 104 20.74 -4.61 34.03
N PHE A 105 20.61 -5.71 33.29
CA PHE A 105 21.38 -5.93 32.07
C PHE A 105 21.10 -4.89 30.99
N CYS A 106 19.83 -4.56 30.74
CA CYS A 106 19.45 -3.53 29.77
C CYS A 106 19.98 -2.14 30.17
N LEU A 107 19.96 -1.79 31.46
CA LEU A 107 20.55 -0.56 31.96
C LEU A 107 22.07 -0.53 31.74
N ALA A 108 22.76 -1.63 32.05
CA ALA A 108 24.20 -1.76 31.86
C ALA A 108 24.57 -1.63 30.37
N TYR A 109 23.73 -2.19 29.49
CA TYR A 109 23.86 -2.02 28.04
C TYR A 109 23.77 -0.54 27.64
N PHE A 110 22.76 0.19 28.11
CA PHE A 110 22.63 1.62 27.80
C PHE A 110 23.81 2.43 28.33
N GLU A 111 24.22 2.19 29.58
CA GLU A 111 25.36 2.89 30.20
C GLU A 111 26.66 2.63 29.43
N ALA A 112 26.96 1.36 29.14
CA ALA A 112 28.15 0.97 28.40
C ALA A 112 28.18 1.59 26.99
N VAL A 113 27.05 1.61 26.29
CA VAL A 113 26.97 2.23 24.96
C VAL A 113 27.21 3.73 25.03
N LEU A 114 26.61 4.42 26.01
CA LEU A 114 26.83 5.85 26.17
C LEU A 114 28.28 6.17 26.57
N GLU A 115 28.90 5.40 27.47
CA GLU A 115 30.30 5.58 27.84
C GLU A 115 31.23 5.38 26.65
N GLU A 116 31.06 4.32 25.87
CA GLU A 116 31.83 4.09 24.64
C GLU A 116 31.56 5.18 23.59
N PHE A 117 30.31 5.63 23.45
CA PHE A 117 29.95 6.78 22.62
C PHE A 117 30.72 8.03 23.03
N LEU A 118 30.75 8.37 24.33
CA LEU A 118 31.44 9.53 24.87
C LEU A 118 32.96 9.50 24.61
N ILE A 119 33.54 8.31 24.41
CA ILE A 119 34.96 8.10 24.05
C ILE A 119 35.17 8.37 22.55
N VAL A 120 34.33 7.81 21.68
CA VAL A 120 34.56 7.85 20.22
C VAL A 120 34.01 9.11 19.55
N ALA A 121 32.88 9.63 20.02
CA ALA A 121 32.14 10.74 19.40
C ALA A 121 32.97 12.02 19.19
N PRO A 122 33.88 12.46 20.10
CA PRO A 122 34.71 13.64 19.87
C PRO A 122 35.59 13.59 18.62
N SER A 123 35.86 12.38 18.10
CA SER A 123 36.71 12.17 16.91
C SER A 123 35.91 11.93 15.62
N LEU A 124 34.58 11.91 15.70
CA LEU A 124 33.69 11.51 14.62
C LEU A 124 32.64 12.59 14.34
N THR A 125 32.01 12.51 13.17
CA THR A 125 30.75 13.20 12.89
C THR A 125 29.58 12.25 13.13
N PRO A 126 28.35 12.75 13.38
CA PRO A 126 27.16 11.89 13.50
C PRO A 126 27.01 10.91 12.32
N GLU A 127 27.26 11.39 11.10
CA GLU A 127 27.19 10.59 9.87
C GLU A 127 28.22 9.45 9.86
N LYS A 128 29.47 9.73 10.24
CA LYS A 128 30.51 8.68 10.31
C LYS A 128 30.19 7.67 11.40
N PHE A 129 29.69 8.13 12.55
CA PHE A 129 29.33 7.27 13.68
C PHE A 129 28.22 6.29 13.31
N VAL A 130 27.10 6.76 12.74
CA VAL A 130 26.03 5.84 12.33
C VAL A 130 26.49 4.86 11.26
N LYS A 131 27.34 5.30 10.30
CA LYS A 131 27.97 4.42 9.28
C LYS A 131 28.81 3.30 9.88
N ILE A 132 29.60 3.59 10.92
CA ILE A 132 30.36 2.57 11.65
C ILE A 132 29.41 1.51 12.22
N LEU A 133 28.28 1.92 12.80
CA LEU A 133 27.36 0.99 13.46
C LEU A 133 26.49 0.20 12.48
N TYR A 134 25.86 0.82 11.49
CA TYR A 134 24.96 0.09 10.59
C TYR A 134 25.71 -0.80 9.59
N ARG A 135 26.98 -0.47 9.24
CA ARG A 135 27.84 -1.29 8.36
C ARG A 135 28.70 -2.30 9.12
N SER A 136 28.58 -2.35 10.45
CA SER A 136 29.37 -3.26 11.29
C SER A 136 29.19 -4.75 10.92
N GLY A 137 28.08 -5.12 10.29
CA GLY A 137 27.80 -6.46 9.79
C GLY A 137 28.09 -6.70 8.29
N ASP A 138 28.56 -5.69 7.55
CA ASP A 138 28.81 -5.80 6.11
C ASP A 138 30.04 -6.69 5.83
N THR A 139 29.83 -7.74 5.03
CA THR A 139 30.91 -8.57 4.47
C THR A 139 30.79 -8.61 2.96
N ASP A 140 31.90 -8.79 2.27
CA ASP A 140 31.94 -9.09 0.84
C ASP A 140 31.41 -10.49 0.52
N GLU A 141 31.48 -10.87 -0.76
CA GLU A 141 30.99 -12.15 -1.27
C GLU A 141 31.80 -13.36 -0.77
N ASP A 142 33.03 -13.14 -0.29
CA ASP A 142 33.95 -14.13 0.30
C ASP A 142 33.91 -14.13 1.85
N GLY A 143 33.05 -13.30 2.44
CA GLY A 143 32.89 -13.19 3.90
C GLY A 143 33.92 -12.30 4.61
N LYS A 144 34.75 -11.54 3.87
CA LYS A 144 35.72 -10.59 4.43
C LYS A 144 35.10 -9.19 4.57
N ALA A 145 35.70 -8.35 5.41
CA ALA A 145 35.25 -6.97 5.57
C ALA A 145 35.41 -6.18 4.26
N SER A 146 34.31 -5.66 3.72
CA SER A 146 34.29 -4.92 2.45
C SER A 146 34.72 -3.45 2.55
N SER A 147 35.06 -2.99 3.76
CA SER A 147 35.29 -1.58 4.12
C SER A 147 35.98 -1.49 5.51
N PRO A 148 36.57 -0.35 5.92
CA PRO A 148 37.03 -0.17 7.31
C PRO A 148 35.90 -0.12 8.35
N TYR A 149 34.65 0.13 7.95
CA TYR A 149 33.52 0.27 8.89
C TYR A 149 33.21 -1.01 9.68
N PRO A 150 33.16 -2.23 9.09
CA PRO A 150 33.04 -3.48 9.84
C PRO A 150 33.98 -3.59 11.03
N GLU A 151 35.28 -3.33 10.82
CA GLU A 151 36.28 -3.47 11.88
C GLU A 151 36.06 -2.44 13.01
N GLN A 152 35.80 -1.18 12.66
CA GLN A 152 35.52 -0.13 13.64
C GLN A 152 34.25 -0.41 14.44
N GLY A 153 33.20 -0.91 13.77
CA GLY A 153 31.94 -1.24 14.41
C GLY A 153 32.06 -2.46 15.32
N ILE A 154 32.81 -3.48 14.92
CA ILE A 154 33.13 -4.64 15.76
C ILE A 154 33.87 -4.18 17.02
N ARG A 155 34.91 -3.34 16.88
CA ARG A 155 35.67 -2.81 18.03
C ARG A 155 34.78 -2.04 19.00
N PHE A 156 33.90 -1.17 18.49
CA PHE A 156 32.93 -0.44 19.31
C PHE A 156 32.05 -1.42 20.11
N TRP A 157 31.43 -2.39 19.42
CA TRP A 157 30.55 -3.34 20.08
C TRP A 157 31.26 -4.28 21.05
N ASP A 158 32.50 -4.66 20.79
CA ASP A 158 33.29 -5.48 21.70
C ASP A 158 33.68 -4.72 22.97
N ALA A 159 34.01 -3.43 22.86
CA ALA A 159 34.23 -2.56 24.01
C ALA A 159 32.95 -2.45 24.88
N VAL A 160 31.78 -2.26 24.24
CA VAL A 160 30.49 -2.27 24.93
C VAL A 160 30.26 -3.58 25.69
N LYS A 161 30.50 -4.76 25.07
CA LYS A 161 30.34 -6.06 25.75
C LYS A 161 31.21 -6.16 26.99
N VAL A 162 32.49 -5.82 26.88
CA VAL A 162 33.45 -5.84 27.99
C VAL A 162 32.95 -4.92 29.11
N ARG A 163 32.48 -3.73 28.74
CA ARG A 163 32.00 -2.75 29.72
C ARG A 163 30.73 -3.19 30.44
N VAL A 164 29.78 -3.81 29.75
CA VAL A 164 28.58 -4.39 30.38
C VAL A 164 28.97 -5.41 31.45
N GLU A 165 29.88 -6.34 31.14
CA GLU A 165 30.30 -7.38 32.10
C GLU A 165 31.02 -6.77 33.33
N GLN A 166 31.63 -5.60 33.20
CA GLN A 166 32.20 -4.85 34.34
C GLN A 166 31.15 -4.14 35.19
N LEU A 167 30.04 -3.70 34.59
CA LEU A 167 28.96 -2.97 35.27
C LEU A 167 28.04 -3.91 36.06
N LEU A 168 27.77 -5.11 35.55
CA LEU A 168 26.82 -6.04 36.20
C LEU A 168 27.15 -6.33 37.67
N PRO A 169 28.41 -6.57 38.10
CA PRO A 169 28.75 -6.73 39.53
C PRO A 169 28.55 -5.46 40.36
N VAL A 170 28.79 -4.29 39.78
CA VAL A 170 28.57 -2.99 40.46
C VAL A 170 27.09 -2.82 40.78
N TYR A 171 26.22 -3.18 39.84
CA TYR A 171 24.77 -3.06 39.99
C TYR A 171 24.20 -3.96 41.08
N VAL A 172 24.87 -5.08 41.40
CA VAL A 172 24.53 -5.91 42.57
C VAL A 172 24.70 -5.10 43.85
N GLY A 173 25.83 -4.39 43.99
CA GLY A 173 26.10 -3.53 45.14
C GLY A 173 25.17 -2.31 45.25
N GLU A 174 24.69 -1.80 44.12
CA GLU A 174 23.70 -0.70 44.06
C GLU A 174 22.26 -1.19 44.30
N GLY A 175 22.07 -2.50 44.48
CA GLY A 175 20.79 -3.13 44.75
C GLY A 175 19.84 -3.15 43.54
N LEU A 176 20.33 -2.95 42.32
CA LEU A 176 19.48 -2.94 41.11
C LEU A 176 18.87 -4.31 40.76
N TYR A 177 19.28 -5.36 41.48
CA TYR A 177 18.67 -6.70 41.45
C TYR A 177 17.60 -6.88 42.54
N GLN A 178 17.34 -5.86 43.35
CA GLN A 178 16.39 -5.87 44.45
C GLN A 178 15.34 -4.78 44.24
N SER A 179 14.16 -4.96 44.83
CA SER A 179 13.12 -3.94 44.87
C SER A 179 12.61 -3.76 46.30
N LYS A 180 12.42 -2.53 46.78
CA LYS A 180 11.83 -2.26 48.09
C LYS A 180 10.35 -1.88 47.95
N GLY A 181 9.45 -2.55 48.67
CA GLY A 181 8.02 -2.23 48.70
C GLY A 181 7.11 -3.45 48.87
N ASP A 182 6.01 -3.28 49.61
CA ASP A 182 5.02 -4.34 49.88
C ASP A 182 4.00 -4.51 48.73
N THR A 183 3.83 -3.50 47.89
CA THR A 183 3.00 -3.54 46.69
C THR A 183 3.84 -3.57 45.42
N SER A 184 3.28 -4.11 44.33
CA SER A 184 3.96 -4.15 43.03
C SER A 184 4.24 -2.76 42.46
N GLY A 185 3.47 -1.72 42.80
CA GLY A 185 3.68 -0.36 42.28
C GLY A 185 4.89 0.33 42.90
N ASP A 186 5.01 0.27 44.24
CA ASP A 186 6.09 0.93 44.98
C ASP A 186 7.46 0.34 44.67
N CYS A 187 7.51 -0.97 44.38
CA CYS A 187 8.75 -1.69 44.14
C CYS A 187 9.44 -1.30 42.82
N TRP A 188 8.69 -0.86 41.81
CA TRP A 188 9.26 -0.44 40.53
C TRP A 188 9.78 0.99 40.58
N LYS A 189 9.04 1.90 41.23
CA LYS A 189 9.45 3.31 41.34
C LYS A 189 10.81 3.49 42.02
N ASP A 190 11.08 2.74 43.09
CA ASP A 190 12.39 2.74 43.78
C ASP A 190 13.54 2.24 42.87
N TRP A 191 13.27 1.27 41.99
CA TRP A 191 14.24 0.81 41.00
C TRP A 191 14.53 1.89 39.95
N GLU A 192 13.48 2.53 39.43
CA GLU A 192 13.56 3.58 38.40
C GLU A 192 14.36 4.79 38.91
N GLU A 193 14.13 5.22 40.15
CA GLU A 193 14.89 6.31 40.79
C GLU A 193 16.38 5.96 40.95
N ARG A 194 16.71 4.71 41.30
CA ARG A 194 18.10 4.24 41.38
C ARG A 194 18.76 4.18 40.02
N ALA A 195 18.06 3.65 39.01
CA ALA A 195 18.54 3.60 37.63
C ALA A 195 18.80 5.01 37.08
N ALA A 196 17.90 5.97 37.34
CA ALA A 196 18.08 7.35 36.91
C ALA A 196 19.28 8.04 37.60
N ARG A 197 19.47 7.84 38.92
CA ARG A 197 20.66 8.35 39.63
C ARG A 197 21.96 7.76 39.09
N ARG A 198 21.94 6.49 38.67
CA ARG A 198 23.11 5.83 38.07
C ARG A 198 23.47 6.42 36.72
N MET A 199 22.47 6.74 35.91
CA MET A 199 22.64 7.22 34.54
C MET A 199 22.99 8.72 34.44
N GLU A 200 22.61 9.51 35.46
CA GLU A 200 22.77 10.97 35.52
C GLU A 200 24.19 11.46 35.17
N PRO A 201 25.30 10.93 35.73
CA PRO A 201 26.65 11.39 35.40
C PRO A 201 27.09 11.12 33.96
N VAL A 202 26.48 10.13 33.31
CA VAL A 202 26.76 9.76 31.91
C VAL A 202 25.98 10.68 30.97
N VAL A 203 24.71 10.95 31.30
CA VAL A 203 23.82 11.80 30.51
C VAL A 203 24.22 13.28 30.58
N GLU A 204 24.66 13.80 31.73
CA GLU A 204 25.16 15.19 31.83
C GLU A 204 26.30 15.47 30.85
N LYS A 205 27.13 14.47 30.56
CA LYS A 205 28.23 14.58 29.59
C LYS A 205 27.76 14.62 28.14
N LEU A 206 26.49 14.35 27.85
CA LEU A 206 25.91 14.46 26.52
C LEU A 206 25.66 15.91 26.10
N GLU A 207 25.57 16.85 27.06
CA GLU A 207 25.37 18.28 26.77
C GLU A 207 26.42 18.85 25.80
N ARG A 208 27.66 18.38 25.88
CA ARG A 208 28.75 18.82 24.99
C ARG A 208 28.57 18.42 23.52
N PHE A 209 27.62 17.53 23.22
CA PHE A 209 27.31 17.06 21.86
C PHE A 209 26.00 17.64 21.33
N SER A 210 25.49 18.71 21.95
CA SER A 210 24.29 19.44 21.52
C SER A 210 24.66 20.81 20.91
N PRO A 211 25.16 20.87 19.66
CA PRO A 211 25.50 22.15 19.03
C PRO A 211 24.29 22.96 18.54
N GLY A 212 23.06 22.40 18.57
CA GLY A 212 21.85 23.02 18.00
C GLY A 212 20.63 23.10 18.95
N SER A 213 19.52 23.65 18.45
CA SER A 213 18.23 23.78 19.17
C SER A 213 17.42 22.47 19.27
N ASN A 214 17.97 21.34 18.79
CA ASN A 214 17.26 20.07 18.72
C ASN A 214 17.16 19.41 20.10
N LYS A 215 15.95 18.99 20.46
CA LYS A 215 15.68 18.35 21.77
C LYS A 215 16.21 16.92 21.83
N LEU A 216 16.28 16.23 20.69
CA LEU A 216 16.81 14.87 20.57
C LEU A 216 18.32 14.90 20.25
N LYS A 217 19.13 14.25 21.09
CA LYS A 217 20.59 14.19 21.01
C LYS A 217 21.07 12.81 20.56
N VAL A 218 20.60 11.77 21.25
CA VAL A 218 20.99 10.37 21.01
C VAL A 218 19.74 9.52 20.79
N LEU A 219 19.74 8.77 19.68
CA LEU A 219 18.67 7.85 19.33
C LEU A 219 19.19 6.41 19.32
N PHE A 220 18.73 5.58 20.25
CA PHE A 220 18.96 4.14 20.24
C PHE A 220 17.99 3.47 19.28
N VAL A 221 18.49 2.76 18.28
CA VAL A 221 17.64 2.09 17.28
C VAL A 221 17.77 0.58 17.43
N PHE A 222 16.64 -0.06 17.72
CA PHE A 222 16.48 -1.51 17.68
C PHE A 222 15.71 -1.85 16.41
N ASP A 223 16.43 -2.18 15.33
CA ASP A 223 15.84 -2.54 14.04
C ASP A 223 15.58 -4.04 13.93
N GLU A 224 14.52 -4.42 13.21
CA GLU A 224 13.91 -5.76 13.24
C GLU A 224 13.59 -6.21 14.68
N ALA A 225 12.99 -5.29 15.44
CA ALA A 225 12.78 -5.43 16.88
C ALA A 225 11.96 -6.66 17.29
N ARG A 226 11.13 -7.26 16.41
CA ARG A 226 10.24 -8.43 16.66
C ARG A 226 10.88 -9.54 17.46
N ILE A 227 12.18 -9.73 17.33
CA ILE A 227 12.92 -10.79 18.02
C ILE A 227 12.93 -10.57 19.55
N LEU A 228 12.75 -9.33 20.00
CA LEU A 228 12.65 -8.95 21.41
C LEU A 228 11.29 -9.31 22.05
N VAL A 229 10.30 -9.70 21.24
CA VAL A 229 8.96 -10.11 21.68
C VAL A 229 8.66 -11.51 21.13
N PRO A 230 9.29 -12.56 21.71
CA PRO A 230 9.01 -13.94 21.32
C PRO A 230 7.57 -14.36 21.69
N GLU A 231 7.08 -15.43 21.07
CA GLU A 231 5.74 -15.98 21.31
C GLU A 231 5.52 -16.44 22.77
N LEU A 232 6.60 -16.78 23.49
CA LEU A 232 6.55 -17.14 24.90
C LEU A 232 6.66 -15.87 25.75
N LEU A 233 5.58 -15.55 26.48
CA LEU A 233 5.47 -14.37 27.36
C LEU A 233 6.62 -14.27 28.36
N ASP A 234 7.09 -15.41 28.90
CA ASP A 234 8.14 -15.48 29.91
C ASP A 234 9.53 -15.08 29.37
N LYS A 235 9.66 -14.98 28.03
CA LYS A 235 10.88 -14.53 27.34
C LYS A 235 10.72 -13.15 26.71
N ASN A 236 9.66 -12.42 27.07
CA ASN A 236 9.42 -11.07 26.54
C ASN A 236 10.44 -10.08 27.11
N VAL A 237 11.45 -9.74 26.32
CA VAL A 237 12.54 -8.82 26.69
C VAL A 237 12.11 -7.35 26.53
N PHE A 238 11.09 -7.08 25.71
CA PHE A 238 10.64 -5.72 25.45
C PHE A 238 10.21 -4.99 26.73
N LEU A 239 9.50 -5.65 27.65
CA LEU A 239 9.03 -5.01 28.88
C LEU A 239 10.19 -4.58 29.80
N PRO A 240 11.16 -5.46 30.17
CA PRO A 240 12.38 -5.07 30.87
C PRO A 240 13.17 -3.97 30.16
N LEU A 241 13.40 -4.11 28.86
CA LEU A 241 14.17 -3.14 28.07
C LEU A 241 13.49 -1.78 28.06
N ARG A 242 12.16 -1.75 27.94
CA ARG A 242 11.35 -0.53 28.06
C ARG A 242 11.49 0.13 29.41
N ARG A 243 11.37 -0.64 30.49
CA ARG A 243 11.51 -0.09 31.84
C ARG A 243 12.91 0.43 32.10
N ALA A 244 13.95 -0.18 31.55
CA ALA A 244 15.31 0.35 31.66
C ALA A 244 15.47 1.75 31.05
N THR A 245 14.62 2.14 30.08
CA THR A 245 14.63 3.51 29.53
C THR A 245 14.08 4.58 30.47
N SER A 246 13.43 4.21 31.58
CA SER A 246 13.03 5.15 32.64
C SER A 246 14.22 5.83 33.32
N ALA A 247 15.43 5.27 33.16
CA ALA A 247 16.67 5.88 33.62
C ALA A 247 16.95 7.24 32.95
N PHE A 248 16.32 7.53 31.81
CA PHE A 248 16.43 8.80 31.09
C PHE A 248 15.28 9.76 31.45
N ARG A 249 15.63 10.88 32.08
CA ARG A 249 14.72 11.94 32.50
C ARG A 249 14.31 12.84 31.34
N GLN A 250 13.32 13.70 31.61
CA GLN A 250 12.87 14.70 30.64
C GLN A 250 13.97 15.75 30.46
N GLY A 251 14.34 16.03 29.21
CA GLY A 251 15.42 16.97 28.88
C GLY A 251 16.77 16.30 28.57
N ASP A 252 16.94 15.02 28.91
CA ASP A 252 18.18 14.27 28.66
C ASP A 252 18.50 14.13 27.17
N GLY A 253 17.51 14.29 26.29
CA GLY A 253 17.65 14.18 24.84
C GLY A 253 17.98 12.77 24.36
N VAL A 254 17.65 11.74 25.15
CA VAL A 254 17.86 10.33 24.79
C VAL A 254 16.51 9.64 24.55
N LEU A 255 16.40 8.94 23.42
CA LEU A 255 15.21 8.18 23.05
C LEU A 255 15.60 6.81 22.49
N ALA A 256 14.78 5.80 22.74
CA ALA A 256 14.88 4.50 22.08
C ALA A 256 13.74 4.30 21.06
N LEU A 257 14.12 3.88 19.86
CA LEU A 257 13.25 3.64 18.71
C LEU A 257 13.23 2.16 18.36
N PHE A 258 12.05 1.58 18.32
CA PHE A 258 11.82 0.19 17.93
C PHE A 258 11.30 0.19 16.50
N ALA A 259 12.17 -0.19 15.56
CA ALA A 259 11.83 -0.23 14.15
C ALA A 259 11.46 -1.65 13.74
N ASP A 260 10.25 -1.80 13.19
CA ASP A 260 9.79 -3.09 12.71
C ASP A 260 8.80 -2.97 11.55
N THR A 261 8.61 -4.11 10.89
CA THR A 261 7.54 -4.38 9.94
C THR A 261 6.43 -5.23 10.59
N ALA A 262 6.66 -5.78 11.79
CA ALA A 262 5.79 -6.75 12.47
C ALA A 262 4.44 -6.20 13.00
N LYS A 263 3.66 -7.11 13.62
CA LYS A 263 2.34 -6.85 14.19
C LYS A 263 2.41 -5.70 15.20
N ILE A 264 1.57 -4.68 15.03
CA ILE A 264 1.50 -3.50 15.91
C ILE A 264 1.38 -3.90 17.39
N GLY A 265 0.61 -4.96 17.66
CA GLY A 265 0.42 -5.51 19.00
C GLY A 265 1.69 -5.90 19.76
N ASN A 266 2.83 -6.09 19.08
CA ASN A 266 4.08 -6.50 19.74
C ASN A 266 4.76 -5.35 20.51
N PHE A 267 4.78 -4.15 19.95
CA PHE A 267 5.48 -2.98 20.53
C PHE A 267 4.55 -1.81 20.83
N ALA A 268 3.31 -1.90 20.35
CA ALA A 268 2.27 -0.90 20.48
C ALA A 268 0.91 -1.60 20.62
N GLY A 269 0.82 -2.55 21.57
CA GLY A 269 -0.45 -3.18 21.96
C GLY A 269 -1.49 -2.18 22.47
N GLU A 270 -2.73 -2.65 22.60
CA GLU A 270 -3.84 -1.87 23.12
C GLU A 270 -3.48 -1.28 24.49
N ILE A 271 -3.82 -0.01 24.70
CA ILE A 271 -3.44 0.78 25.89
C ILE A 271 -3.83 0.05 27.19
N TRP A 272 -5.03 -0.54 27.25
CA TRP A 272 -5.50 -1.29 28.43
C TRP A 272 -4.90 -2.69 28.60
N MET A 273 -4.32 -3.27 27.54
CA MET A 273 -3.57 -4.53 27.64
C MET A 273 -2.14 -4.29 28.14
N ASP A 274 -1.67 -3.04 28.20
CA ASP A 274 -0.33 -2.73 28.65
C ASP A 274 -0.19 -2.94 30.17
N PRO A 275 0.69 -3.85 30.63
CA PRO A 275 0.90 -4.10 32.05
C PRO A 275 1.41 -2.89 32.83
N SER A 276 1.96 -1.87 32.16
CA SER A 276 2.54 -0.66 32.76
C SER A 276 1.58 0.54 32.76
N ASP A 277 0.46 0.50 32.04
CA ASP A 277 -0.61 1.53 32.11
C ASP A 277 -1.60 1.31 33.27
N ARG A 278 -1.34 0.33 34.15
CA ARG A 278 -2.21 0.00 35.29
C ARG A 278 -2.17 1.01 36.45
N LEU A 279 -1.87 2.29 36.19
CA LEU A 279 -2.02 3.38 37.15
C LEU A 279 -3.29 4.19 36.82
N PRO A 280 -4.47 3.80 37.34
CA PRO A 280 -5.67 4.61 37.19
C PRO A 280 -5.44 5.99 37.81
N GLY A 281 -5.49 7.04 36.98
CA GLY A 281 -5.47 8.44 37.42
C GLY A 281 -4.19 9.24 37.12
N THR A 282 -3.18 8.66 36.46
CA THR A 282 -1.98 9.41 36.03
C THR A 282 -2.02 9.73 34.53
N ASN A 283 -1.66 10.95 34.11
CA ASN A 283 -1.56 11.40 32.71
C ASN A 283 -0.41 10.72 31.91
N LEU A 284 0.02 9.53 32.30
CA LEU A 284 1.09 8.79 31.64
C LEU A 284 0.55 8.21 30.34
N ARG A 285 1.20 8.49 29.21
CA ARG A 285 0.81 7.98 27.89
C ARG A 285 2.03 7.40 27.18
N LEU A 286 1.85 6.25 26.52
CA LEU A 286 2.84 5.76 25.56
C LEU A 286 2.86 6.70 24.35
N ALA A 287 4.05 7.03 23.86
CA ALA A 287 4.21 7.81 22.64
C ALA A 287 3.48 7.15 21.48
N THR A 288 2.76 7.95 20.68
CA THR A 288 2.02 7.46 19.50
C THR A 288 2.99 6.81 18.51
N PRO A 289 2.68 5.63 17.96
CA PRO A 289 3.57 5.00 16.99
C PRO A 289 3.75 5.84 15.74
N ILE A 290 4.97 5.89 15.23
CA ILE A 290 5.31 6.58 14.00
C ILE A 290 5.01 5.63 12.83
N TRP A 291 4.12 6.03 11.93
CA TRP A 291 3.77 5.22 10.75
C TRP A 291 3.81 6.01 9.43
N ALA A 292 3.93 7.33 9.53
CA ALA A 292 4.12 8.28 8.43
C ALA A 292 5.54 8.88 8.47
N CYS A 293 5.97 9.56 7.39
CA CYS A 293 7.30 10.17 7.10
C CYS A 293 8.19 9.45 6.08
N PHE A 294 7.65 8.56 5.27
CA PHE A 294 8.38 7.92 4.16
C PHE A 294 8.00 8.55 2.84
N TRP A 295 8.88 8.62 1.85
CA TRP A 295 8.57 9.25 0.57
C TRP A 295 8.49 8.23 -0.57
N ALA A 296 7.43 8.29 -1.37
CA ALA A 296 7.23 7.42 -2.54
C ALA A 296 7.95 7.98 -3.79
N ASP A 297 7.93 7.22 -4.89
CA ASP A 297 8.21 7.67 -6.26
C ASP A 297 9.58 8.35 -6.49
N HIS A 298 10.60 7.90 -5.75
CA HIS A 298 11.96 8.44 -5.85
C HIS A 298 12.53 8.40 -7.27
N GLY A 299 12.08 7.44 -8.09
CA GLY A 299 12.55 7.31 -9.47
C GLY A 299 12.17 8.49 -10.37
N ILE A 300 11.12 9.26 -10.04
CA ILE A 300 10.70 10.42 -10.84
C ILE A 300 11.83 11.45 -11.00
N ALA A 301 12.53 11.77 -9.90
CA ALA A 301 13.49 12.88 -9.88
C ALA A 301 14.78 12.62 -10.68
N GLU A 302 15.16 11.34 -10.84
CA GLU A 302 16.42 10.94 -11.47
C GLU A 302 16.21 10.21 -12.81
N TRP A 303 14.95 9.98 -13.21
CA TRP A 303 14.56 9.15 -14.35
C TRP A 303 15.33 9.50 -15.62
N ASN A 304 15.22 10.75 -16.07
CA ASN A 304 15.79 11.20 -17.34
C ASN A 304 17.32 11.08 -17.36
N THR A 305 17.97 11.35 -16.22
CA THR A 305 19.43 11.19 -16.10
C THR A 305 19.83 9.73 -16.26
N ILE A 306 19.09 8.81 -15.63
CA ILE A 306 19.39 7.38 -15.69
C ILE A 306 19.09 6.78 -17.05
N CYS A 307 18.01 7.22 -17.70
CA CYS A 307 17.70 6.77 -19.06
C CYS A 307 18.84 7.04 -20.03
N ARG A 308 19.39 8.27 -20.02
CA ARG A 308 20.52 8.67 -20.87
C ARG A 308 21.81 7.92 -20.55
N GLN A 309 22.07 7.65 -19.28
CA GLN A 309 23.31 7.00 -18.85
C GLN A 309 23.36 5.50 -19.23
N HIS A 310 22.20 4.86 -19.41
CA HIS A 310 22.10 3.41 -19.56
C HIS A 310 21.30 2.98 -20.81
N ASP A 311 21.17 3.86 -21.81
CA ASP A 311 20.46 3.62 -23.07
C ASP A 311 19.03 3.04 -22.88
N ILE A 312 18.32 3.50 -21.85
CA ILE A 312 16.93 3.11 -21.59
C ILE A 312 16.03 4.04 -22.40
N PRO A 313 15.04 3.53 -23.16
CA PRO A 313 14.12 4.38 -23.92
C PRO A 313 13.48 5.45 -23.03
N GLU A 314 13.65 6.72 -23.42
CA GLU A 314 13.09 7.87 -22.70
C GLU A 314 11.55 7.93 -22.87
N ASP A 315 10.88 8.25 -21.77
CA ASP A 315 9.54 8.84 -21.69
C ASP A 315 8.37 8.23 -22.49
N ASP A 316 8.21 6.91 -22.45
CA ASP A 316 6.98 6.24 -22.89
C ASP A 316 6.28 5.52 -21.71
N VAL A 317 5.04 5.91 -21.39
CA VAL A 317 4.18 5.25 -20.40
C VAL A 317 3.97 3.76 -20.69
N LEU A 318 4.22 3.32 -21.93
CA LEU A 318 4.16 1.93 -22.37
C LEU A 318 5.48 1.17 -22.18
N SER A 319 6.61 1.84 -21.93
CA SER A 319 7.94 1.24 -21.73
C SER A 319 7.97 0.31 -20.51
N GLU A 320 8.57 -0.89 -20.62
CA GLU A 320 8.66 -1.83 -19.50
C GLU A 320 9.38 -1.26 -18.25
N TYR A 321 10.21 -0.23 -18.43
CA TYR A 321 10.95 0.42 -17.35
C TYR A 321 10.13 1.51 -16.62
N TRP A 322 9.13 2.10 -17.28
CA TRP A 322 8.32 3.20 -16.74
C TRP A 322 7.78 2.97 -15.31
N PRO A 323 7.31 1.76 -14.94
CA PRO A 323 6.93 1.41 -13.57
C PRO A 323 7.92 1.78 -12.47
N LEU A 324 9.23 1.81 -12.75
CA LEU A 324 10.29 2.08 -11.77
C LEU A 324 10.26 3.49 -11.18
N ARG A 325 9.58 4.42 -11.86
CA ARG A 325 9.38 5.79 -11.39
C ARG A 325 8.50 5.84 -10.14
N TYR A 326 7.61 4.86 -9.98
CA TYR A 326 6.51 4.92 -9.03
C TYR A 326 6.56 3.82 -7.96
N GLY A 327 6.02 4.12 -6.79
CA GLY A 327 5.87 3.22 -5.65
C GLY A 327 6.93 3.43 -4.57
N ARG A 328 7.14 2.41 -3.73
CA ARG A 328 8.09 2.53 -2.61
C ARG A 328 9.54 2.64 -3.08
N PRO A 329 10.43 3.33 -2.32
CA PRO A 329 11.84 3.55 -2.66
C PRO A 329 12.63 2.28 -3.01
N LEU A 330 12.27 1.14 -2.40
CA LEU A 330 12.94 -0.15 -2.60
C LEU A 330 13.09 -0.54 -4.07
N TRP A 331 12.09 -0.27 -4.92
CA TRP A 331 12.12 -0.68 -6.32
C TRP A 331 13.18 0.11 -7.10
N TRP A 332 13.16 1.43 -6.93
CA TRP A 332 14.13 2.33 -7.54
C TRP A 332 15.55 2.04 -7.06
N SER A 333 15.74 1.91 -5.74
CA SER A 333 17.07 1.70 -5.17
C SER A 333 17.65 0.35 -5.59
N THR A 334 16.83 -0.72 -5.61
CA THR A 334 17.25 -2.04 -6.09
C THR A 334 17.63 -2.00 -7.58
N PHE A 335 16.88 -1.27 -8.41
CA PHE A 335 17.22 -1.10 -9.82
C PHE A 335 18.57 -0.41 -10.00
N ARG A 336 18.74 0.73 -9.33
CA ARG A 336 19.97 1.55 -9.34
C ARG A 336 21.20 0.76 -8.92
N GLY A 337 21.15 0.08 -7.77
CA GLY A 337 22.24 -0.78 -7.32
C GLY A 337 22.50 -1.96 -8.26
N GLY A 338 21.50 -2.35 -9.06
CA GLY A 338 21.62 -3.37 -10.10
C GLY A 338 22.32 -2.86 -11.36
N LEU A 339 22.10 -1.61 -11.76
CA LEU A 339 22.71 -1.00 -12.94
C LEU A 339 24.23 -0.89 -12.86
N GLU A 340 24.78 -0.76 -11.65
CA GLU A 340 26.25 -0.78 -11.43
C GLU A 340 26.90 -2.13 -11.76
N ARG A 341 26.10 -3.21 -11.83
CA ARG A 341 26.61 -4.59 -11.93
C ARG A 341 26.08 -5.37 -13.12
N TYR A 342 24.94 -4.96 -13.65
CA TYR A 342 24.17 -5.73 -14.64
C TYR A 342 23.59 -4.81 -15.71
N SER A 343 23.19 -5.40 -16.85
CA SER A 343 22.40 -4.67 -17.84
C SER A 343 21.06 -4.18 -17.27
N SER A 344 20.50 -3.12 -17.86
CA SER A 344 19.18 -2.55 -17.47
C SER A 344 18.08 -3.62 -17.42
N ALA A 345 17.98 -4.48 -18.43
CA ALA A 345 17.02 -5.58 -18.48
C ALA A 345 17.20 -6.58 -17.31
N ARG A 346 18.45 -6.92 -16.96
CA ARG A 346 18.75 -7.83 -15.85
C ARG A 346 18.48 -7.15 -14.51
N ALA A 347 18.78 -5.87 -14.36
CA ALA A 347 18.45 -5.08 -13.18
C ALA A 347 16.93 -5.01 -12.96
N LEU A 348 16.14 -4.73 -14.02
CA LEU A 348 14.68 -4.74 -13.97
C LEU A 348 14.13 -6.12 -13.58
N THR A 349 14.68 -7.19 -14.17
CA THR A 349 14.31 -8.57 -13.83
C THR A 349 14.53 -8.88 -12.35
N ASN A 350 15.64 -8.38 -11.77
CA ASN A 350 15.93 -8.56 -10.35
C ASN A 350 14.91 -7.81 -9.45
N VAL A 351 14.47 -6.62 -9.86
CA VAL A 351 13.41 -5.87 -9.14
C VAL A 351 12.11 -6.66 -9.13
N PHE A 352 11.66 -7.16 -10.29
CA PHE A 352 10.44 -7.97 -10.37
C PHE A 352 10.56 -9.28 -9.58
N ASN A 353 11.70 -9.96 -9.62
CA ASN A 353 11.93 -11.15 -8.80
C ASN A 353 11.85 -10.85 -7.30
N LEU A 354 12.42 -9.73 -6.85
CA LEU A 354 12.33 -9.28 -5.47
C LEU A 354 10.88 -8.98 -5.08
N ALA A 355 10.12 -8.30 -5.94
CA ALA A 355 8.70 -8.01 -5.72
C ALA A 355 7.86 -9.29 -5.63
N ARG A 356 8.09 -10.29 -6.51
CA ARG A 356 7.41 -11.59 -6.47
C ARG A 356 7.75 -12.35 -5.18
N ASP A 357 9.02 -12.42 -4.80
CA ASP A 357 9.44 -13.04 -3.54
C ASP A 357 8.73 -12.39 -2.34
N LYS A 358 8.72 -11.05 -2.29
CA LYS A 358 8.08 -10.30 -1.19
C LYS A 358 6.55 -10.46 -1.16
N LEU A 359 5.88 -10.56 -2.32
CA LEU A 359 4.44 -10.89 -2.40
C LEU A 359 4.14 -12.34 -1.97
N LEU A 360 5.13 -13.22 -1.97
CA LEU A 360 4.99 -14.63 -1.58
C LEU A 360 5.51 -14.91 -0.17
N GLY A 361 5.73 -13.88 0.64
CA GLY A 361 6.13 -14.00 2.05
C GLY A 361 7.64 -14.01 2.29
N GLY A 362 8.44 -13.68 1.28
CA GLY A 362 9.88 -13.46 1.43
C GLY A 362 10.78 -14.29 0.51
N ARG A 363 12.06 -14.36 0.88
CA ARG A 363 13.15 -14.79 0.00
C ARG A 363 12.92 -16.17 -0.62
N GLY A 364 13.10 -16.24 -1.95
CA GLY A 364 12.96 -17.48 -2.71
C GLY A 364 11.52 -17.99 -2.80
N GLY A 365 10.52 -17.21 -2.36
CA GLY A 365 9.11 -17.55 -2.51
C GLY A 365 8.77 -17.82 -3.97
N TRP A 366 9.26 -16.98 -4.90
CA TRP A 366 9.06 -17.17 -6.32
C TRP A 366 9.77 -18.42 -6.84
N SER A 367 11.03 -18.64 -6.49
CA SER A 367 11.77 -19.82 -6.97
C SER A 367 11.17 -21.13 -6.44
N LYS A 368 10.83 -21.20 -5.14
CA LYS A 368 10.15 -22.37 -4.54
C LYS A 368 8.84 -22.67 -5.26
N TYR A 369 8.06 -21.63 -5.53
CA TYR A 369 6.78 -21.73 -6.20
C TYR A 369 6.92 -22.10 -7.70
N ALA A 370 7.72 -21.35 -8.45
CA ALA A 370 7.84 -21.45 -9.90
C ALA A 370 8.78 -22.57 -10.36
N LEU A 371 9.68 -23.10 -9.53
CA LEU A 371 10.66 -24.11 -9.98
C LEU A 371 10.51 -25.47 -9.28
N SER A 372 9.73 -25.59 -8.20
CA SER A 372 9.57 -26.86 -7.47
C SER A 372 8.10 -27.23 -7.22
N PRO A 373 7.35 -27.67 -8.25
CA PRO A 373 5.91 -27.90 -8.17
C PRO A 373 5.45 -29.16 -7.42
N SER A 374 6.37 -30.01 -6.94
CA SER A 374 6.06 -31.33 -6.36
C SER A 374 6.14 -31.41 -4.83
N SER A 375 6.47 -30.32 -4.12
CA SER A 375 6.45 -30.28 -2.65
C SER A 375 5.16 -29.66 -2.11
N GLN A 376 4.69 -30.11 -0.93
CA GLN A 376 3.60 -29.45 -0.20
C GLN A 376 3.89 -27.96 0.07
N ASP A 377 5.16 -27.58 0.17
CA ASP A 377 5.65 -26.20 0.30
C ASP A 377 5.44 -25.33 -0.96
N SER A 378 4.98 -25.91 -2.08
CA SER A 378 4.75 -25.19 -3.34
C SER A 378 3.36 -24.55 -3.45
N ARG A 379 2.47 -24.75 -2.46
CA ARG A 379 1.12 -24.16 -2.44
C ARG A 379 1.13 -22.70 -1.99
N LEU A 380 0.34 -21.87 -2.66
CA LEU A 380 0.17 -20.47 -2.26
C LEU A 380 -0.52 -20.38 -0.90
N LYS A 381 0.09 -19.64 0.04
CA LYS A 381 -0.53 -19.32 1.34
C LYS A 381 -1.72 -18.38 1.15
N GLU A 382 -2.68 -18.40 2.08
CA GLU A 382 -3.89 -17.60 1.99
C GLU A 382 -3.59 -16.09 1.98
N GLU A 383 -2.67 -15.64 2.84
CA GLU A 383 -2.25 -14.25 2.91
C GLU A 383 -1.51 -13.80 1.63
N ALA A 384 -0.73 -14.72 1.04
CA ALA A 384 -0.07 -14.48 -0.24
C ALA A 384 -1.10 -14.31 -1.37
N ALA A 385 -2.15 -15.14 -1.37
CA ALA A 385 -3.25 -15.02 -2.33
C ALA A 385 -3.97 -13.67 -2.19
N LEU A 386 -4.30 -13.27 -0.96
CA LEU A 386 -4.91 -11.97 -0.69
C LEU A 386 -3.99 -10.81 -1.12
N ALA A 387 -2.68 -10.91 -0.94
CA ALA A 387 -1.74 -9.88 -1.38
C ALA A 387 -1.61 -9.77 -2.90
N VAL A 388 -1.57 -10.90 -3.61
CA VAL A 388 -1.55 -10.93 -5.07
C VAL A 388 -2.84 -10.35 -5.65
N VAL A 389 -4.00 -10.71 -5.11
CA VAL A 389 -5.28 -10.10 -5.54
C VAL A 389 -5.34 -8.63 -5.14
N GLY A 390 -4.96 -8.30 -3.90
CA GLY A 390 -5.11 -6.97 -3.33
C GLY A 390 -4.25 -5.91 -3.99
N SER A 391 -3.03 -6.25 -4.38
CA SER A 391 -2.14 -5.39 -5.18
C SER A 391 -2.65 -5.09 -6.59
N ARG A 392 -3.70 -5.77 -7.05
CA ARG A 392 -4.30 -5.56 -8.37
C ARG A 392 -5.76 -5.15 -8.38
N CYS A 393 -6.58 -5.61 -7.44
CA CYS A 393 -8.04 -5.49 -7.53
C CYS A 393 -8.66 -4.47 -6.56
N ALA A 394 -7.84 -3.75 -5.78
CA ALA A 394 -8.29 -2.83 -4.73
C ALA A 394 -9.29 -3.49 -3.76
N ILE A 395 -8.89 -4.60 -3.13
CA ILE A 395 -9.69 -5.21 -2.07
C ILE A 395 -9.53 -4.41 -0.78
N HIS A 396 -10.63 -4.18 -0.07
CA HIS A 396 -10.64 -3.59 1.25
C HIS A 396 -10.74 -4.69 2.29
N ILE A 397 -9.74 -4.76 3.15
CA ILE A 397 -9.73 -5.64 4.30
C ILE A 397 -10.14 -4.82 5.52
N ASP A 398 -11.01 -5.39 6.34
CA ASP A 398 -11.46 -4.77 7.57
C ASP A 398 -10.26 -4.47 8.51
N PRO A 399 -10.10 -3.22 8.99
CA PRO A 399 -8.97 -2.79 9.83
C PRO A 399 -8.82 -3.54 11.16
N HIS A 400 -9.87 -4.21 11.65
CA HIS A 400 -9.86 -4.98 12.89
C HIS A 400 -9.39 -6.42 12.67
N CYS A 401 -9.26 -6.87 11.42
CA CYS A 401 -8.85 -8.24 11.15
C CYS A 401 -7.37 -8.47 11.48
N ALA A 402 -7.08 -9.49 12.31
CA ALA A 402 -5.72 -9.86 12.68
C ALA A 402 -4.80 -10.17 11.47
N VAL A 403 -5.38 -10.56 10.34
CA VAL A 403 -4.65 -10.82 9.08
C VAL A 403 -3.94 -9.57 8.54
N VAL A 404 -4.46 -8.36 8.81
CA VAL A 404 -3.87 -7.10 8.31
C VAL A 404 -2.43 -6.93 8.79
N SER A 405 -2.19 -7.22 10.07
CA SER A 405 -0.83 -7.14 10.63
C SER A 405 0.14 -8.13 9.95
N THR A 406 -0.34 -9.33 9.60
CA THR A 406 0.46 -10.31 8.83
C THR A 406 0.74 -9.82 7.40
N LEU A 407 -0.26 -9.22 6.75
CA LEU A 407 -0.13 -8.68 5.40
C LEU A 407 0.85 -7.50 5.33
N VAL A 408 0.87 -6.64 6.35
CA VAL A 408 1.86 -5.56 6.47
C VAL A 408 3.26 -6.13 6.68
N ALA A 409 3.40 -7.10 7.60
CA ALA A 409 4.69 -7.66 8.00
C ALA A 409 5.37 -8.47 6.90
N SER A 410 4.59 -9.24 6.14
CA SER A 410 5.14 -10.28 5.26
C SER A 410 4.76 -10.14 3.80
N TYR A 411 3.78 -9.28 3.46
CA TYR A 411 3.16 -9.24 2.12
C TYR A 411 2.98 -7.83 1.55
N LEU A 412 3.82 -6.89 1.98
CA LEU A 412 3.94 -5.53 1.42
C LEU A 412 2.68 -4.66 1.50
N MET A 413 1.69 -4.99 2.33
CA MET A 413 0.56 -4.11 2.59
C MET A 413 1.04 -2.87 3.35
N THR A 414 0.75 -1.67 2.87
CA THR A 414 1.25 -0.41 3.44
C THR A 414 0.32 0.09 4.54
N VAL A 415 0.90 0.48 5.68
CA VAL A 415 0.16 1.12 6.77
C VAL A 415 -0.21 2.54 6.33
N ILE A 416 -1.51 2.85 6.39
CA ILE A 416 -2.09 4.14 6.01
C ILE A 416 -2.43 4.95 7.25
N LYS A 417 -2.89 4.29 8.32
CA LYS A 417 -3.23 4.94 9.59
C LYS A 417 -3.29 3.91 10.72
N VAL A 418 -2.95 4.35 11.91
CA VAL A 418 -3.20 3.65 13.18
C VAL A 418 -4.09 4.57 14.03
N ASN A 419 -5.11 4.05 14.71
CA ASN A 419 -5.89 4.84 15.65
C ASN A 419 -5.10 5.07 16.95
N GLU A 420 -5.53 6.06 17.73
CA GLU A 420 -4.90 6.40 19.01
C GLU A 420 -4.92 5.22 20.00
N THR A 421 -6.00 4.41 20.00
CA THR A 421 -6.14 3.21 20.84
C THR A 421 -5.34 2.00 20.35
N ARG A 422 -4.81 2.05 19.12
CA ARG A 422 -3.99 1.01 18.45
C ARG A 422 -4.74 -0.30 18.15
N GLU A 423 -6.08 -0.29 18.27
CA GLU A 423 -6.95 -1.43 17.96
C GLU A 423 -7.19 -1.62 16.45
N CYS A 424 -7.08 -0.55 15.67
CA CYS A 424 -7.43 -0.53 14.25
C CYS A 424 -6.21 -0.19 13.41
N LEU A 425 -5.92 -1.06 12.44
CA LEU A 425 -4.85 -0.85 11.48
C LEU A 425 -5.45 -0.64 10.08
N TRP A 426 -5.52 0.62 9.65
CA TRP A 426 -5.85 0.90 8.25
C TRP A 426 -4.60 0.68 7.42
N ALA A 427 -4.68 -0.29 6.53
CA ALA A 427 -3.63 -0.61 5.60
C ALA A 427 -4.21 -0.90 4.22
N GLY A 428 -3.39 -0.79 3.19
CA GLY A 428 -3.78 -1.07 1.81
C GLY A 428 -2.57 -1.24 0.92
N TRP A 429 -2.78 -1.73 -0.30
CA TRP A 429 -1.75 -1.72 -1.33
C TRP A 429 -1.84 -0.39 -2.10
N PRO A 430 -0.81 0.46 -2.05
CA PRO A 430 -0.79 1.69 -2.83
C PRO A 430 -0.61 1.36 -4.31
N MET A 431 -0.74 2.39 -5.17
CA MET A 431 -0.55 2.27 -6.60
C MET A 431 0.93 2.08 -6.97
N GLU A 432 1.39 0.84 -6.83
CA GLU A 432 2.75 0.41 -7.09
C GLU A 432 2.80 -0.45 -8.36
N PRO A 433 3.19 0.11 -9.52
CA PRO A 433 3.09 -0.60 -10.79
C PRO A 433 4.03 -1.81 -10.87
N ILE A 434 5.18 -1.75 -10.19
CA ILE A 434 6.10 -2.90 -10.01
C ILE A 434 5.41 -4.03 -9.24
N LEU A 435 4.69 -3.71 -8.17
CA LEU A 435 4.00 -4.71 -7.34
C LEU A 435 2.83 -5.33 -8.11
N ALA A 436 2.03 -4.50 -8.78
CA ALA A 436 0.93 -4.94 -9.63
C ALA A 436 1.41 -5.83 -10.80
N GLY A 437 2.51 -5.47 -11.44
CA GLY A 437 3.13 -6.27 -12.50
C GLY A 437 3.67 -7.61 -11.99
N ALA A 438 4.34 -7.62 -10.83
CA ALA A 438 4.80 -8.84 -10.18
C ALA A 438 3.63 -9.77 -9.78
N ALA A 439 2.54 -9.20 -9.26
CA ALA A 439 1.32 -9.94 -8.98
C ALA A 439 0.71 -10.52 -10.26
N ALA A 440 0.73 -9.78 -11.37
CA ALA A 440 0.27 -10.26 -12.65
C ALA A 440 1.10 -11.45 -13.16
N ASP A 441 2.43 -11.45 -12.97
CA ASP A 441 3.27 -12.62 -13.28
C ASP A 441 2.88 -13.86 -12.48
N ILE A 442 2.60 -13.68 -11.18
CA ILE A 442 2.17 -14.79 -10.32
C ILE A 442 0.83 -15.34 -10.79
N MET A 443 -0.14 -14.45 -11.10
CA MET A 443 -1.45 -14.85 -11.63
C MET A 443 -1.33 -15.58 -12.98
N ARG A 444 -0.45 -15.12 -13.87
CA ARG A 444 -0.18 -15.78 -15.16
C ARG A 444 0.43 -17.16 -14.98
N GLU A 445 1.35 -17.32 -14.03
CA GLU A 445 1.95 -18.62 -13.77
C GLU A 445 0.96 -19.60 -13.15
N LEU A 446 0.04 -19.12 -12.29
CA LEU A 446 -1.10 -19.91 -11.80
C LEU A 446 -2.03 -20.33 -12.94
N ASP A 447 -2.30 -19.43 -13.89
CA ASP A 447 -3.07 -19.72 -15.10
C ASP A 447 -2.44 -20.82 -15.93
N ARG A 448 -1.15 -20.67 -16.25
CA ARG A 448 -0.39 -21.63 -17.06
C ARG A 448 -0.38 -23.02 -16.44
N ARG A 449 -0.43 -23.10 -15.10
CA ARG A 449 -0.46 -24.36 -14.34
C ARG A 449 -1.85 -24.86 -13.97
N GLN A 450 -2.91 -24.12 -14.32
CA GLN A 450 -4.29 -24.43 -13.92
C GLN A 450 -4.48 -24.48 -12.38
N ARG A 451 -3.74 -23.63 -11.65
CA ARG A 451 -3.72 -23.57 -10.17
C ARG A 451 -4.47 -22.36 -9.59
N ASN A 452 -5.28 -21.68 -10.39
CA ASN A 452 -6.01 -20.46 -10.00
C ASN A 452 -6.91 -20.58 -8.78
N ARG A 453 -7.37 -21.79 -8.45
CA ARG A 453 -8.14 -22.05 -7.24
C ARG A 453 -7.36 -21.62 -5.99
N GLU A 454 -6.04 -21.69 -6.00
CA GLU A 454 -5.20 -21.22 -4.90
C GLU A 454 -5.24 -19.71 -4.67
N LEU A 455 -5.65 -18.94 -5.69
CA LEU A 455 -5.80 -17.49 -5.60
C LEU A 455 -7.21 -17.10 -5.15
N TYR A 456 -8.23 -17.65 -5.82
CA TYR A 456 -9.60 -17.19 -5.64
C TYR A 456 -10.33 -17.89 -4.49
N PHE A 457 -9.89 -19.09 -4.08
CA PHE A 457 -10.50 -19.75 -2.92
C PHE A 457 -10.25 -18.97 -1.61
N PRO A 458 -9.02 -18.53 -1.27
CA PRO A 458 -8.80 -17.67 -0.10
C PRO A 458 -9.59 -16.36 -0.16
N LEU A 459 -9.70 -15.74 -1.34
CA LEU A 459 -10.52 -14.54 -1.52
C LEU A 459 -12.01 -14.81 -1.24
N ALA A 460 -12.54 -15.93 -1.75
CA ALA A 460 -13.91 -16.34 -1.49
C ALA A 460 -14.14 -16.61 0.00
N MET A 461 -13.18 -17.22 0.70
CA MET A 461 -13.25 -17.41 2.15
C MET A 461 -13.23 -16.08 2.90
N ALA A 462 -12.34 -15.16 2.53
CA ALA A 462 -12.28 -13.83 3.16
C ALA A 462 -13.60 -13.05 3.00
N LEU A 463 -14.28 -13.15 1.84
CA LEU A 463 -15.61 -12.59 1.62
C LEU A 463 -16.72 -13.26 2.44
N LYS A 464 -16.61 -14.57 2.69
CA LYS A 464 -17.56 -15.32 3.54
C LYS A 464 -17.37 -14.98 5.02
N SER A 465 -16.12 -14.87 5.46
CA SER A 465 -15.73 -14.55 6.84
C SER A 465 -15.92 -13.08 7.22
N GLY A 466 -16.27 -12.21 6.27
CA GLY A 466 -16.46 -10.77 6.52
C GLY A 466 -15.17 -9.97 6.61
N TRP A 467 -14.02 -10.57 6.30
CA TRP A 467 -12.72 -9.86 6.28
C TRP A 467 -12.66 -8.85 5.14
N VAL A 468 -13.36 -9.13 4.04
CA VAL A 468 -13.47 -8.26 2.88
C VAL A 468 -14.92 -7.80 2.77
N SER A 469 -15.13 -6.49 2.61
CA SER A 469 -16.48 -5.93 2.58
C SER A 469 -17.34 -6.53 1.45
N LYS A 470 -18.58 -6.85 1.79
CA LYS A 470 -19.54 -7.55 0.90
C LYS A 470 -20.18 -6.62 -0.13
N GLY A 471 -20.10 -5.30 0.06
CA GLY A 471 -20.85 -4.30 -0.71
C GLY A 471 -20.46 -4.18 -2.18
N TYR A 472 -19.29 -4.70 -2.60
CA TYR A 472 -18.75 -4.52 -3.96
C TYR A 472 -18.36 -5.83 -4.68
N ARG A 473 -19.02 -6.96 -4.36
CA ARG A 473 -18.63 -8.29 -4.89
C ARG A 473 -18.72 -8.37 -6.42
N GLY A 474 -19.75 -7.80 -7.04
CA GLY A 474 -19.90 -7.81 -8.49
C GLY A 474 -18.78 -7.01 -9.18
N GLU A 475 -18.44 -5.86 -8.62
CA GLU A 475 -17.38 -4.97 -9.05
C GLU A 475 -16.02 -5.64 -8.91
N LEU A 476 -15.77 -6.32 -7.79
CA LEU A 476 -14.55 -7.09 -7.58
C LEU A 476 -14.40 -8.21 -8.63
N VAL A 477 -15.48 -8.95 -8.90
CA VAL A 477 -15.50 -9.99 -9.93
C VAL A 477 -15.22 -9.38 -11.31
N ALA A 478 -15.83 -8.23 -11.63
CA ALA A 478 -15.57 -7.54 -12.89
C ALA A 478 -14.11 -7.08 -13.01
N ARG A 479 -13.53 -6.50 -11.95
CA ARG A 479 -12.10 -6.11 -11.92
C ARG A 479 -11.18 -7.30 -12.20
N ILE A 480 -11.47 -8.45 -11.58
CA ILE A 480 -10.73 -9.70 -11.83
C ILE A 480 -10.84 -10.11 -13.30
N ILE A 481 -12.05 -10.15 -13.85
CA ILE A 481 -12.31 -10.48 -15.26
C ILE A 481 -11.50 -9.55 -16.18
N MET A 482 -11.54 -8.25 -15.93
CA MET A 482 -10.90 -7.25 -16.78
C MET A 482 -9.37 -7.35 -16.76
N LEU A 483 -8.75 -7.49 -15.58
CA LEU A 483 -7.30 -7.64 -15.48
C LEU A 483 -6.80 -8.94 -16.11
N ARG A 484 -7.59 -10.02 -16.04
CA ARG A 484 -7.25 -11.27 -16.71
C ARG A 484 -7.31 -11.15 -18.23
N ALA A 485 -8.32 -10.47 -18.75
CA ALA A 485 -8.41 -10.21 -20.20
C ALA A 485 -7.22 -9.36 -20.68
N LEU A 486 -6.84 -8.33 -19.92
CA LEU A 486 -5.65 -7.53 -20.18
C LEU A 486 -4.37 -8.38 -20.15
N ASP A 487 -4.18 -9.22 -19.13
CA ASP A 487 -3.00 -10.11 -19.03
C ASP A 487 -2.89 -11.06 -20.23
N LYS A 488 -4.00 -11.69 -20.65
CA LYS A 488 -4.02 -12.58 -21.81
C LYS A 488 -3.68 -11.82 -23.10
N ALA A 489 -4.28 -10.64 -23.30
CA ALA A 489 -4.05 -9.82 -24.48
C ALA A 489 -2.58 -9.37 -24.58
N SER A 490 -2.02 -8.85 -23.48
CA SER A 490 -0.61 -8.42 -23.41
C SER A 490 0.37 -9.58 -23.59
N MET A 491 0.08 -10.77 -23.03
CA MET A 491 0.89 -11.98 -23.26
C MET A 491 0.91 -12.40 -24.73
N LYS A 492 -0.26 -12.47 -25.37
CA LYS A 492 -0.41 -12.85 -26.79
C LYS A 492 0.37 -11.89 -27.68
N ALA A 493 0.34 -10.60 -27.37
CA ALA A 493 1.07 -9.57 -28.08
C ALA A 493 2.58 -9.50 -27.74
N ARG A 494 3.04 -10.17 -26.67
CA ARG A 494 4.43 -10.16 -26.16
C ARG A 494 4.94 -8.75 -25.83
N ARG A 495 4.10 -7.95 -25.19
CA ARG A 495 4.39 -6.56 -24.78
C ARG A 495 3.69 -6.22 -23.47
N SER A 496 4.10 -5.12 -22.85
CA SER A 496 3.54 -4.54 -21.61
C SER A 496 2.15 -3.91 -21.79
N TRP A 497 1.61 -3.90 -23.00
CA TRP A 497 0.35 -3.27 -23.38
C TRP A 497 -0.39 -4.10 -24.43
N CYS A 498 -1.65 -3.82 -24.69
CA CYS A 498 -2.44 -4.42 -25.77
C CYS A 498 -3.28 -3.35 -26.47
N THR A 499 -3.89 -3.67 -27.61
CA THR A 499 -4.92 -2.79 -28.17
C THR A 499 -6.28 -3.07 -27.52
N VAL A 500 -7.22 -2.14 -27.66
CA VAL A 500 -8.60 -2.37 -27.19
C VAL A 500 -9.26 -3.51 -27.95
N ASP A 501 -8.97 -3.66 -29.24
CA ASP A 501 -9.52 -4.79 -30.03
C ASP A 501 -9.04 -6.14 -29.47
N GLU A 502 -7.75 -6.25 -29.13
CA GLU A 502 -7.16 -7.44 -28.49
C GLU A 502 -7.74 -7.68 -27.09
N PHE A 503 -7.88 -6.62 -26.29
CA PHE A 503 -8.50 -6.71 -24.97
C PHE A 503 -9.94 -7.22 -25.06
N VAL A 504 -10.76 -6.65 -25.95
CA VAL A 504 -12.16 -7.07 -26.15
C VAL A 504 -12.22 -8.50 -26.69
N GLU A 505 -11.32 -8.88 -27.60
CA GLU A 505 -11.22 -10.26 -28.09
C GLU A 505 -10.99 -11.26 -26.94
N GLU A 506 -10.05 -10.98 -26.04
CA GLU A 506 -9.78 -11.86 -24.89
C GLU A 506 -10.87 -11.78 -23.82
N LEU A 507 -11.55 -10.64 -23.67
CA LEU A 507 -12.63 -10.43 -22.70
C LEU A 507 -13.88 -11.25 -23.05
N VAL A 508 -14.35 -11.16 -24.30
CA VAL A 508 -15.65 -11.69 -24.74
C VAL A 508 -15.57 -12.69 -25.89
N GLY A 509 -14.36 -13.08 -26.32
CA GLY A 509 -14.13 -14.08 -27.39
C GLY A 509 -14.28 -13.55 -28.81
N LYS A 510 -14.60 -12.27 -28.99
CA LYS A 510 -14.74 -11.59 -30.30
C LYS A 510 -14.17 -10.19 -30.22
N SER A 511 -13.40 -9.78 -31.22
CA SER A 511 -12.86 -8.42 -31.29
C SER A 511 -13.96 -7.37 -31.47
N LEU A 512 -13.67 -6.13 -31.07
CA LEU A 512 -14.59 -4.99 -31.19
C LEU A 512 -14.99 -4.74 -32.65
N LEU A 513 -14.01 -4.80 -33.55
CA LEU A 513 -14.23 -4.65 -35.00
C LEU A 513 -15.09 -5.77 -35.58
N ARG A 514 -14.93 -7.01 -35.09
CA ARG A 514 -15.76 -8.14 -35.50
C ARG A 514 -17.21 -7.96 -35.04
N LEU A 515 -17.41 -7.52 -33.80
CA LEU A 515 -18.74 -7.25 -33.26
C LEU A 515 -19.48 -6.16 -34.06
N ALA A 516 -18.78 -5.09 -34.45
CA ALA A 516 -19.33 -4.03 -35.27
C ALA A 516 -19.78 -4.54 -36.66
N ARG A 517 -18.91 -5.30 -37.34
CA ARG A 517 -19.25 -5.92 -38.65
C ARG A 517 -20.43 -6.88 -38.56
N GLU A 518 -20.49 -7.71 -37.54
CA GLU A 518 -21.58 -8.66 -37.35
C GLU A 518 -22.92 -7.94 -37.15
N GLN A 519 -22.94 -6.80 -36.45
CA GLN A 519 -24.15 -5.98 -36.30
C GLN A 519 -24.58 -5.28 -37.59
N ASP A 520 -23.63 -4.71 -38.34
CA ASP A 520 -23.92 -4.08 -39.63
C ASP A 520 -24.53 -5.10 -40.60
N ASN A 521 -23.93 -6.28 -40.72
CA ASN A 521 -24.43 -7.35 -41.57
C ASN A 521 -25.83 -7.82 -41.14
N GLN A 522 -26.08 -7.94 -39.83
CA GLN A 522 -27.41 -8.31 -39.32
C GLN A 522 -28.46 -7.24 -39.61
N TYR A 523 -28.08 -5.96 -39.56
CA TYR A 523 -28.95 -4.86 -39.90
C TYR A 523 -29.28 -4.87 -41.40
N GLU A 524 -28.27 -4.98 -42.26
CA GLU A 524 -28.44 -5.06 -43.72
C GLU A 524 -29.35 -6.25 -44.12
N ALA A 525 -29.12 -7.42 -43.54
CA ALA A 525 -29.95 -8.60 -43.79
C ALA A 525 -31.42 -8.41 -43.33
N ARG A 526 -31.67 -7.62 -42.28
CA ARG A 526 -33.04 -7.28 -41.84
C ARG A 526 -33.71 -6.30 -42.79
N CYS A 527 -32.98 -5.29 -43.28
CA CYS A 527 -33.46 -4.35 -44.28
C CYS A 527 -33.82 -5.05 -45.60
N GLN A 528 -33.03 -6.05 -46.01
CA GLN A 528 -33.32 -6.85 -47.19
C GLN A 528 -34.56 -7.74 -47.01
N LYS A 529 -34.90 -8.16 -45.79
CA LYS A 529 -36.04 -9.04 -45.48
C LYS A 529 -37.36 -8.32 -45.16
N LYS A 530 -37.37 -6.99 -44.93
CA LYS A 530 -38.58 -6.20 -44.65
C LYS A 530 -38.59 -4.89 -45.43
N GLN A 531 -39.57 -4.70 -46.32
CA GLN A 531 -39.96 -3.37 -46.82
C GLN A 531 -40.50 -2.55 -45.64
N LYS A 532 -39.87 -1.42 -45.35
CA LYS A 532 -40.02 -0.55 -44.15
C LYS A 532 -39.39 -1.11 -42.87
N VAL A 533 -38.13 -0.74 -42.67
CA VAL A 533 -37.57 -0.56 -41.33
C VAL A 533 -37.68 0.94 -41.02
N ASP A 534 -38.68 1.34 -40.23
CA ASP A 534 -38.76 2.69 -39.68
C ASP A 534 -37.71 2.80 -38.57
N GLY A 535 -36.52 3.23 -38.95
CA GLY A 535 -35.41 3.51 -38.06
C GLY A 535 -34.18 3.89 -38.88
N ASN A 536 -33.53 5.01 -38.55
CA ASN A 536 -32.23 5.34 -39.13
C ASN A 536 -31.28 4.17 -38.87
N GLY A 537 -30.85 3.50 -39.94
CA GLY A 537 -29.87 2.43 -39.85
C GLY A 537 -28.54 2.98 -39.43
N ILE A 538 -28.12 2.67 -38.21
CA ILE A 538 -26.83 3.12 -37.71
C ILE A 538 -25.81 2.05 -38.04
N LYS A 539 -24.79 2.46 -38.78
CA LYS A 539 -23.60 1.67 -39.04
C LYS A 539 -22.71 1.70 -37.80
N PHE A 540 -22.33 0.55 -37.29
CA PHE A 540 -21.45 0.38 -36.14
C PHE A 540 -19.98 0.36 -36.54
N LEU A 541 -19.61 -0.08 -37.75
CA LEU A 541 -18.23 0.02 -38.20
C LEU A 541 -17.92 1.45 -38.67
N THR A 542 -17.70 2.34 -37.72
CA THR A 542 -17.35 3.75 -37.93
C THR A 542 -15.85 4.00 -37.74
N ASN A 543 -15.39 5.20 -38.13
CA ASN A 543 -13.99 5.61 -37.90
C ASN A 543 -13.67 5.67 -36.40
N GLU A 544 -14.63 6.08 -35.58
CA GLU A 544 -14.51 6.18 -34.13
C GLU A 544 -14.33 4.80 -33.49
N VAL A 545 -15.09 3.80 -33.94
CA VAL A 545 -14.89 2.41 -33.50
C VAL A 545 -13.52 1.88 -33.92
N GLN A 546 -13.04 2.21 -35.11
CA GLN A 546 -11.70 1.83 -35.55
C GLN A 546 -10.59 2.49 -34.73
N GLN A 547 -10.74 3.79 -34.42
CA GLN A 547 -9.81 4.52 -33.57
C GLN A 547 -9.78 3.94 -32.14
N VAL A 548 -10.96 3.66 -31.56
CA VAL A 548 -11.07 3.01 -30.25
C VAL A 548 -10.41 1.64 -30.28
N ALA A 549 -10.69 0.80 -31.28
CA ALA A 549 -10.12 -0.54 -31.36
C ALA A 549 -8.59 -0.53 -31.46
N ALA A 550 -8.02 0.46 -32.18
CA ALA A 550 -6.57 0.61 -32.37
C ALA A 550 -5.83 1.22 -31.16
N SER A 551 -6.58 1.83 -30.23
CA SER A 551 -6.01 2.49 -29.05
C SER A 551 -5.34 1.48 -28.11
N LYS A 552 -4.30 1.93 -27.39
CA LYS A 552 -3.41 1.06 -26.59
C LYS A 552 -3.84 1.09 -25.11
N LEU A 553 -3.75 -0.04 -24.42
CA LEU A 553 -4.05 -0.20 -22.99
C LEU A 553 -2.87 -0.83 -22.25
N CYS A 554 -2.51 -0.31 -21.09
CA CYS A 554 -1.41 -0.83 -20.26
C CYS A 554 -1.77 -1.00 -18.77
N ILE A 555 -3.05 -1.11 -18.44
CA ILE A 555 -3.54 -1.18 -17.05
C ILE A 555 -3.12 -2.49 -16.37
N THR A 556 -2.58 -2.38 -15.17
CA THR A 556 -2.05 -3.51 -14.38
C THR A 556 -2.81 -3.74 -13.07
N SER A 557 -3.52 -2.73 -12.58
CA SER A 557 -4.24 -2.74 -11.30
C SER A 557 -5.41 -1.76 -11.29
N PHE A 558 -6.27 -1.90 -10.28
CA PHE A 558 -7.26 -0.92 -9.85
C PHE A 558 -6.84 -0.30 -8.52
N HIS A 559 -7.27 0.94 -8.29
CA HIS A 559 -7.07 1.62 -7.04
C HIS A 559 -8.31 2.39 -6.60
N LYS A 560 -8.65 2.29 -5.32
CA LYS A 560 -9.74 3.06 -4.73
C LYS A 560 -9.26 4.44 -4.30
N ILE A 561 -10.01 5.47 -4.65
CA ILE A 561 -9.78 6.84 -4.19
C ILE A 561 -11.01 7.34 -3.41
N HIS A 562 -10.75 8.16 -2.40
CA HIS A 562 -11.77 8.75 -1.52
C HIS A 562 -12.27 10.09 -2.06
N LYS A 563 -12.64 10.10 -3.35
CA LYS A 563 -13.27 11.22 -4.04
C LYS A 563 -14.49 10.70 -4.76
N LYS A 564 -15.56 11.49 -4.86
CA LYS A 564 -16.67 11.12 -5.73
C LYS A 564 -16.26 11.20 -7.19
N SER A 565 -16.92 10.46 -8.06
CA SER A 565 -16.66 10.43 -9.50
C SER A 565 -16.71 11.82 -10.16
N ASP A 566 -17.60 12.70 -9.70
CA ASP A 566 -17.75 14.09 -10.14
C ASP A 566 -16.70 15.06 -9.57
N GLU A 567 -15.95 14.63 -8.56
CA GLU A 567 -14.88 15.40 -7.91
C GLU A 567 -13.48 15.06 -8.46
N LEU A 568 -13.39 14.18 -9.46
CA LEU A 568 -12.12 13.73 -10.02
C LEU A 568 -11.47 14.80 -10.91
N SER A 569 -10.25 15.18 -10.56
CA SER A 569 -9.48 16.16 -11.31
C SER A 569 -8.73 15.53 -12.50
N GLN A 570 -8.29 16.36 -13.44
CA GLN A 570 -7.38 15.91 -14.50
C GLN A 570 -6.06 15.36 -13.94
N GLN A 571 -5.59 15.88 -12.81
CA GLN A 571 -4.37 15.42 -12.16
C GLN A 571 -4.53 13.99 -11.62
N ASP A 572 -5.68 13.69 -11.01
CA ASP A 572 -6.02 12.34 -10.54
C ASP A 572 -5.93 11.33 -11.71
N LEU A 573 -6.57 11.66 -12.83
CA LEU A 573 -6.61 10.81 -14.02
C LEU A 573 -5.23 10.63 -14.68
N ARG A 574 -4.42 11.69 -14.72
CA ARG A 574 -3.03 11.62 -15.21
C ARG A 574 -2.17 10.73 -14.32
N ALA A 575 -2.23 10.91 -13.01
CA ALA A 575 -1.46 10.11 -12.06
C ALA A 575 -1.83 8.62 -12.14
N ALA A 576 -3.10 8.29 -12.33
CA ALA A 576 -3.51 6.90 -12.55
C ALA A 576 -2.99 6.32 -13.88
N SER A 577 -3.07 7.09 -14.97
CA SER A 577 -2.52 6.69 -16.28
C SER A 577 -1.02 6.43 -16.19
N GLU A 578 -0.28 7.35 -15.58
CA GLU A 578 1.16 7.24 -15.36
C GLU A 578 1.54 6.01 -14.52
N ARG A 579 0.71 5.65 -13.53
CA ARG A 579 0.88 4.47 -12.69
C ARG A 579 0.27 3.20 -13.30
N ARG A 580 -0.26 3.25 -14.52
CA ARG A 580 -0.88 2.11 -15.20
C ARG A 580 -1.98 1.44 -14.37
N CYS A 581 -2.83 2.25 -13.76
CA CYS A 581 -3.94 1.76 -12.95
C CYS A 581 -5.26 2.41 -13.37
N ALA A 582 -6.34 1.69 -13.11
CA ALA A 582 -7.70 2.18 -13.24
C ALA A 582 -8.24 2.65 -11.88
N ILE A 583 -9.16 3.60 -11.91
CA ILE A 583 -9.69 4.27 -10.71
C ILE A 583 -11.04 3.67 -10.29
N VAL A 584 -11.23 3.59 -8.97
CA VAL A 584 -12.48 3.26 -8.29
C VAL A 584 -12.79 4.42 -7.32
N ALA A 585 -13.78 5.24 -7.60
CA ALA A 585 -14.21 6.38 -6.78
C ALA A 585 -14.96 5.95 -5.51
N ASP A 586 -15.30 6.90 -4.63
CA ASP A 586 -15.89 6.62 -3.30
C ASP A 586 -17.41 6.55 -3.30
N ASP A 587 -18.07 7.28 -4.19
CA ASP A 587 -19.50 7.22 -4.45
C ASP A 587 -19.97 5.90 -5.08
N ASN A 588 -19.06 4.92 -5.18
CA ASN A 588 -19.25 3.57 -5.69
C ASN A 588 -20.29 2.77 -4.93
N THR A 589 -21.53 3.15 -5.21
CA THR A 589 -22.69 2.32 -5.01
C THR A 589 -22.76 1.24 -6.09
N TRP A 590 -22.11 1.35 -7.29
CA TRP A 590 -22.30 0.39 -8.40
C TRP A 590 -21.23 0.27 -9.55
N GLY A 591 -19.89 0.39 -9.38
CA GLY A 591 -18.98 0.20 -10.54
C GLY A 591 -17.45 0.38 -10.44
N VAL A 592 -16.82 0.48 -11.62
CA VAL A 592 -15.45 0.93 -11.93
C VAL A 592 -15.57 2.17 -12.81
N ASP A 593 -15.07 3.30 -12.32
CA ASP A 593 -15.45 4.60 -12.89
C ASP A 593 -14.64 4.95 -14.15
N HIS A 594 -13.35 4.63 -14.18
CA HIS A 594 -12.47 5.04 -15.29
C HIS A 594 -11.35 4.05 -15.64
N PHE A 595 -11.28 3.66 -16.90
CA PHE A 595 -10.07 3.16 -17.57
C PHE A 595 -9.47 4.31 -18.36
N ILE A 596 -8.16 4.47 -18.41
CA ILE A 596 -7.57 5.50 -19.26
C ILE A 596 -6.34 4.91 -19.94
N ALA A 597 -6.25 5.16 -21.24
CA ALA A 597 -4.97 5.39 -21.89
C ALA A 597 -5.23 6.50 -22.89
N ASP A 598 -4.58 7.67 -22.77
CA ASP A 598 -3.43 8.03 -23.62
C ASP A 598 -2.49 9.11 -23.04
N ALA A 599 -1.47 9.46 -23.85
CA ALA A 599 -1.16 10.87 -24.18
C ALA A 599 -1.67 11.31 -25.59
N GLU A 600 -2.07 10.39 -26.50
CA GLU A 600 -2.97 10.63 -27.67
C GLU A 600 -3.57 9.29 -28.23
N GLY A 601 -4.81 8.92 -27.91
CA GLY A 601 -5.39 7.56 -28.04
C GLY A 601 -6.39 7.15 -26.94
N THR A 602 -7.14 8.10 -26.37
CA THR A 602 -8.01 8.01 -25.19
C THR A 602 -9.01 6.85 -25.28
N VAL A 603 -8.82 5.76 -24.53
CA VAL A 603 -9.93 4.83 -24.25
C VAL A 603 -10.35 4.92 -22.80
N LYS A 604 -11.49 5.60 -22.62
CA LYS A 604 -12.22 5.70 -21.36
C LYS A 604 -13.26 4.61 -21.24
N VAL A 605 -12.90 3.54 -20.53
CA VAL A 605 -13.84 2.49 -20.14
C VAL A 605 -14.52 2.83 -18.83
N HIS A 606 -15.84 2.83 -18.84
CA HIS A 606 -16.70 2.99 -17.68
C HIS A 606 -17.47 1.69 -17.54
N ASN A 607 -17.39 1.05 -16.37
CA ASN A 607 -18.06 -0.21 -16.11
C ASN A 607 -18.98 -0.12 -14.90
N GLN A 608 -20.28 -0.36 -15.14
CA GLN A 608 -21.26 -0.55 -14.09
C GLN A 608 -21.60 -2.02 -13.96
N VAL A 609 -21.53 -2.51 -12.72
CA VAL A 609 -21.98 -3.85 -12.36
C VAL A 609 -23.25 -3.70 -11.54
N LYS A 610 -24.42 -4.03 -12.10
CA LYS A 610 -25.66 -4.06 -11.33
C LYS A 610 -25.87 -5.40 -10.64
N ALA A 611 -26.23 -5.35 -9.36
CA ALA A 611 -26.60 -6.52 -8.56
C ALA A 611 -28.11 -6.80 -8.47
N LYS A 612 -28.92 -6.12 -9.29
CA LYS A 612 -30.35 -6.40 -9.38
C LYS A 612 -30.86 -6.36 -10.81
N ASP A 613 -31.67 -7.36 -11.09
CA ASP A 613 -32.42 -7.55 -12.31
C ASP A 613 -33.41 -6.39 -12.51
N SER A 614 -33.28 -5.68 -13.63
CA SER A 614 -34.20 -4.62 -14.00
C SER A 614 -34.34 -4.61 -15.52
N ASP A 615 -35.58 -4.67 -16.00
CA ASP A 615 -35.97 -4.59 -17.42
C ASP A 615 -35.57 -3.24 -18.08
N TYR A 616 -35.02 -2.29 -17.31
CA TYR A 616 -34.65 -0.94 -17.73
C TYR A 616 -33.17 -0.78 -18.14
N GLY A 617 -32.48 -1.87 -18.49
CA GLY A 617 -31.02 -1.93 -18.67
C GLY A 617 -30.33 -1.00 -19.70
N LEU A 618 -31.05 -0.10 -20.38
CA LEU A 618 -30.49 1.04 -21.14
C LEU A 618 -30.67 2.38 -20.41
N ILE A 619 -31.77 2.55 -19.68
CA ILE A 619 -32.05 3.72 -18.83
C ILE A 619 -31.14 3.69 -17.60
N ASP A 620 -30.90 2.50 -17.06
CA ASP A 620 -29.97 2.25 -15.98
C ASP A 620 -28.54 2.68 -16.32
N LEU A 621 -28.12 2.43 -17.57
CA LEU A 621 -26.83 2.88 -18.11
C LEU A 621 -26.69 4.40 -18.10
N ALA A 622 -27.78 5.16 -18.17
CA ALA A 622 -27.73 6.63 -18.22
C ALA A 622 -28.05 7.31 -16.87
N LYS A 623 -28.85 6.70 -15.99
CA LYS A 623 -29.09 7.17 -14.61
C LYS A 623 -27.85 7.17 -13.75
N GLU A 624 -27.06 6.13 -13.91
CA GLU A 624 -25.94 5.84 -13.02
C GLU A 624 -24.60 6.22 -13.65
N SER A 625 -24.59 6.82 -14.86
CA SER A 625 -23.38 7.22 -15.58
C SER A 625 -23.19 8.73 -15.47
N PRO A 626 -22.83 9.27 -14.28
CA PRO A 626 -22.26 10.59 -14.21
C PRO A 626 -20.92 10.49 -14.92
N ALA A 627 -20.77 11.09 -16.07
CA ALA A 627 -19.44 11.33 -16.56
C ALA A 627 -19.40 12.66 -17.30
N PHE A 628 -18.32 13.40 -16.99
CA PHE A 628 -17.73 14.50 -17.78
C PHE A 628 -18.06 15.96 -17.43
N CYS A 629 -18.33 16.30 -16.17
CA CYS A 629 -18.15 17.69 -15.73
C CYS A 629 -16.64 17.97 -15.50
N GLY A 630 -15.85 18.17 -16.58
CA GLY A 630 -14.50 18.77 -16.45
C GLY A 630 -13.34 18.24 -17.28
N LEU A 631 -13.53 17.23 -18.15
CA LEU A 631 -12.44 16.72 -19.02
C LEU A 631 -12.48 17.36 -20.42
N PRO A 632 -11.33 17.71 -21.02
CA PRO A 632 -11.29 18.30 -22.36
C PRO A 632 -11.86 17.32 -23.39
N ASN A 633 -12.62 17.87 -24.31
CA ASN A 633 -13.50 17.18 -25.23
C ASN A 633 -12.75 16.82 -26.53
N THR A 634 -11.96 15.73 -26.57
CA THR A 634 -10.98 15.53 -27.68
C THR A 634 -10.81 14.13 -28.31
N GLY A 635 -11.71 13.14 -28.13
CA GLY A 635 -11.60 11.87 -28.89
C GLY A 635 -12.68 10.81 -28.60
N PRO A 636 -12.78 9.75 -29.42
CA PRO A 636 -13.73 8.66 -29.22
C PRO A 636 -13.34 7.75 -28.04
N PHE A 637 -14.31 7.17 -27.33
CA PHE A 637 -14.09 6.35 -26.13
C PHE A 637 -15.00 5.11 -26.05
N LEU A 638 -14.59 4.09 -25.29
CA LEU A 638 -15.33 2.82 -25.12
C LEU A 638 -16.03 2.75 -23.76
N SER A 639 -17.35 2.86 -23.66
CA SER A 639 -18.09 2.46 -22.45
C SER A 639 -18.30 0.94 -22.39
N LEU A 640 -17.97 0.27 -21.28
CA LEU A 640 -18.15 -1.19 -21.13
C LEU A 640 -19.13 -1.49 -20.00
N HIS A 641 -20.33 -1.91 -20.32
CA HIS A 641 -21.31 -2.30 -19.33
C HIS A 641 -21.26 -3.82 -19.06
N MET A 642 -20.77 -4.23 -17.87
CA MET A 642 -20.70 -5.65 -17.46
C MET A 642 -21.76 -5.96 -16.40
N ASN A 643 -22.88 -6.54 -16.82
CA ASN A 643 -23.87 -7.08 -15.87
C ASN A 643 -23.57 -8.54 -15.55
N VAL A 644 -22.63 -8.79 -14.63
CA VAL A 644 -22.20 -10.16 -14.25
C VAL A 644 -23.28 -10.97 -13.54
N LEU A 645 -24.32 -10.31 -13.02
CA LEU A 645 -25.46 -10.91 -12.30
C LEU A 645 -26.72 -11.03 -13.17
N GLY A 646 -26.68 -10.52 -14.40
CA GLY A 646 -27.82 -10.56 -15.31
C GLY A 646 -28.03 -11.94 -15.94
N ASP A 647 -29.27 -12.19 -16.37
CA ASP A 647 -29.62 -13.42 -17.06
C ASP A 647 -29.17 -13.42 -18.54
N GLY A 648 -28.66 -14.58 -18.98
CA GLY A 648 -28.23 -14.88 -20.35
C GLY A 648 -26.76 -14.56 -20.66
N ASP A 649 -26.24 -15.12 -21.77
CA ASP A 649 -24.83 -15.00 -22.17
C ASP A 649 -24.69 -14.17 -23.44
N LYS A 650 -24.95 -12.85 -23.34
CA LYS A 650 -25.06 -11.99 -24.52
C LYS A 650 -24.11 -10.80 -24.48
N VAL A 651 -23.40 -10.62 -25.60
CA VAL A 651 -22.54 -9.47 -25.86
C VAL A 651 -23.06 -8.70 -27.06
N THR A 652 -23.25 -7.39 -26.90
CA THR A 652 -23.79 -6.52 -27.95
C THR A 652 -23.16 -5.14 -27.92
N LEU A 653 -22.88 -4.57 -29.09
CA LEU A 653 -22.69 -3.14 -29.20
C LEU A 653 -24.05 -2.42 -29.13
N VAL A 654 -24.06 -1.28 -28.46
CA VAL A 654 -25.26 -0.49 -28.21
C VAL A 654 -25.09 0.86 -28.91
N ASP A 655 -26.10 1.25 -29.68
CA ASP A 655 -26.14 2.59 -30.26
C ASP A 655 -26.41 3.63 -29.14
N PRO A 656 -25.51 4.62 -28.95
CA PRO A 656 -25.70 5.69 -27.98
C PRO A 656 -27.02 6.46 -28.15
N HIS A 657 -27.51 6.65 -29.39
CA HIS A 657 -28.75 7.39 -29.63
C HIS A 657 -29.98 6.62 -29.15
N ARG A 658 -29.97 5.28 -29.21
CA ARG A 658 -31.04 4.47 -28.59
C ARG A 658 -31.04 4.55 -27.07
N VAL A 659 -29.87 4.69 -26.45
CA VAL A 659 -29.79 4.96 -25.00
C VAL A 659 -30.43 6.31 -24.72
N GLU A 660 -30.11 7.33 -25.50
CA GLU A 660 -30.66 8.68 -25.34
C GLU A 660 -32.17 8.73 -25.53
N GLN A 661 -32.68 8.07 -26.57
CA GLN A 661 -34.12 7.93 -26.79
C GLN A 661 -34.81 7.21 -25.64
N ALA A 662 -34.21 6.16 -25.09
CA ALA A 662 -34.75 5.44 -23.95
C ALA A 662 -34.77 6.31 -22.68
N VAL A 663 -33.75 7.15 -22.48
CA VAL A 663 -33.70 8.14 -21.39
C VAL A 663 -34.77 9.19 -21.57
N ARG A 664 -34.81 9.89 -22.72
CA ARG A 664 -35.79 10.92 -23.05
C ARG A 664 -37.23 10.40 -23.04
N GLY A 665 -37.43 9.11 -23.33
CA GLY A 665 -38.71 8.41 -23.26
C GLY A 665 -39.22 8.10 -21.85
N GLN A 666 -38.47 8.42 -20.78
CA GLN A 666 -38.92 8.30 -19.38
C GLN A 666 -40.00 9.37 -19.05
N THR A 667 -41.21 9.18 -19.57
CA THR A 667 -42.40 10.05 -19.45
C THR A 667 -42.90 10.33 -18.02
N LYS A 668 -42.21 9.85 -16.98
CA LYS A 668 -42.60 10.04 -15.56
C LYS A 668 -41.51 10.68 -14.69
N SER A 669 -40.31 10.95 -15.22
CA SER A 669 -39.23 11.48 -14.38
C SER A 669 -39.22 13.00 -14.32
N LYS A 670 -39.71 13.54 -13.21
CA LYS A 670 -39.71 14.99 -12.92
C LYS A 670 -38.30 15.60 -12.91
N VAL A 671 -37.27 14.80 -12.62
CA VAL A 671 -35.86 15.22 -12.68
C VAL A 671 -35.42 15.40 -14.15
N LEU A 672 -35.87 14.54 -15.07
CA LEU A 672 -35.49 14.62 -16.49
C LEU A 672 -36.18 15.80 -17.15
N GLU A 673 -37.46 15.96 -16.87
CA GLU A 673 -38.25 17.11 -17.32
C GLU A 673 -37.55 18.41 -16.90
N ALA A 674 -37.09 18.50 -15.65
CA ALA A 674 -36.32 19.63 -15.17
C ALA A 674 -35.00 19.81 -15.93
N VAL A 675 -34.21 18.76 -16.16
CA VAL A 675 -32.94 18.86 -16.93
C VAL A 675 -33.19 19.34 -18.37
N LEU A 676 -34.16 18.74 -19.06
CA LEU A 676 -34.49 19.04 -20.45
C LEU A 676 -35.09 20.45 -20.65
N GLU A 677 -35.83 20.96 -19.67
CA GLU A 677 -36.38 22.32 -19.72
C GLU A 677 -35.30 23.42 -19.54
N SER A 678 -34.08 23.06 -19.11
CA SER A 678 -33.06 23.99 -18.63
C SER A 678 -32.15 24.64 -19.67
N GLU A 679 -31.98 24.05 -20.86
CA GLU A 679 -31.01 24.57 -21.85
C GLU A 679 -31.46 25.86 -22.55
N ALA A 680 -32.77 26.13 -22.67
CA ALA A 680 -33.26 27.28 -23.44
C ALA A 680 -34.31 28.15 -22.73
N GLN A 681 -35.11 27.62 -21.80
CA GLN A 681 -36.31 28.30 -21.28
C GLN A 681 -36.15 28.90 -19.87
N ALA A 682 -35.07 28.60 -19.14
CA ALA A 682 -34.92 29.03 -17.74
C ALA A 682 -34.63 30.54 -17.54
N LYS A 683 -34.28 31.28 -18.60
CA LYS A 683 -33.97 32.72 -18.53
C LYS A 683 -35.20 33.64 -18.51
N THR A 684 -36.41 33.13 -18.78
CA THR A 684 -37.62 33.97 -18.95
C THR A 684 -38.55 34.04 -17.73
N GLY A 685 -38.23 33.37 -16.62
CA GLY A 685 -38.90 33.52 -15.32
C GLY A 685 -40.28 32.84 -15.21
N GLY A 686 -40.56 32.16 -14.09
CA GLY A 686 -41.88 31.57 -13.80
C GLY A 686 -41.86 30.24 -12.99
N SER A 687 -43.00 29.55 -12.96
CA SER A 687 -43.22 28.27 -12.24
C SER A 687 -42.25 27.15 -12.64
N LYS A 688 -41.73 27.19 -13.88
CA LYS A 688 -40.78 26.20 -14.40
C LYS A 688 -39.38 26.33 -13.78
N ARG A 689 -38.91 27.56 -13.53
CA ARG A 689 -37.66 27.80 -12.79
C ARG A 689 -37.72 27.25 -11.37
N LYS A 690 -38.87 27.38 -10.70
CA LYS A 690 -39.08 26.79 -9.36
C LYS A 690 -39.08 25.27 -9.39
N LEU A 691 -39.61 24.63 -10.44
CA LEU A 691 -39.54 23.17 -10.59
C LEU A 691 -38.09 22.71 -10.79
N TRP A 692 -37.34 23.43 -11.63
CA TRP A 692 -35.93 23.22 -11.87
C TRP A 692 -35.10 23.30 -10.58
N GLU A 693 -35.17 24.43 -9.88
CA GLU A 693 -34.47 24.66 -8.60
C GLU A 693 -34.88 23.59 -7.58
N LYS A 694 -36.18 23.29 -7.46
CA LYS A 694 -36.69 22.27 -6.54
C LYS A 694 -36.21 20.85 -6.83
N GLN A 695 -36.08 20.44 -8.09
CA GLN A 695 -35.61 19.09 -8.43
C GLN A 695 -34.10 18.96 -8.32
N ARG A 696 -33.36 20.00 -8.72
CA ARG A 696 -31.92 20.10 -8.45
C ARG A 696 -31.65 20.05 -6.95
N ASP A 697 -32.41 20.75 -6.13
CA ASP A 697 -32.19 20.76 -4.68
C ASP A 697 -32.69 19.46 -4.01
N LYS A 698 -33.71 18.78 -4.57
CA LYS A 698 -34.22 17.50 -4.05
C LYS A 698 -33.34 16.29 -4.37
N ASN A 699 -32.81 16.22 -5.60
CA ASN A 699 -31.99 15.10 -6.08
C ASN A 699 -30.80 15.64 -6.89
N PRO A 700 -29.88 16.39 -6.26
CA PRO A 700 -28.80 17.10 -6.95
C PRO A 700 -27.92 16.16 -7.77
N ARG A 701 -27.58 14.98 -7.21
CA ARG A 701 -26.74 13.99 -7.91
C ARG A 701 -27.39 13.48 -9.19
N LEU A 702 -28.61 12.95 -9.10
CA LEU A 702 -29.31 12.40 -10.27
C LEU A 702 -29.55 13.47 -11.35
N PHE A 703 -29.81 14.71 -10.91
CA PHE A 703 -29.96 15.85 -11.80
C PHE A 703 -28.67 16.14 -12.58
N GLU A 704 -27.54 16.28 -11.89
CA GLU A 704 -26.25 16.54 -12.54
C GLU A 704 -25.77 15.35 -13.39
N SER A 705 -25.98 14.10 -12.96
CA SER A 705 -25.65 12.91 -13.76
C SER A 705 -26.36 12.91 -15.11
N TRP A 706 -27.66 13.19 -15.11
CA TRP A 706 -28.45 13.23 -16.34
C TRP A 706 -28.10 14.39 -17.25
N LYS A 707 -27.84 15.57 -16.66
CA LYS A 707 -27.37 16.72 -17.41
C LYS A 707 -26.02 16.44 -18.09
N SER A 708 -25.05 15.98 -17.31
CA SER A 708 -23.71 15.62 -17.79
C SER A 708 -23.76 14.56 -18.89
N TRP A 709 -24.62 13.55 -18.75
CA TRP A 709 -24.78 12.50 -19.76
C TRP A 709 -25.44 13.02 -21.04
N LEU A 710 -26.44 13.90 -20.92
CA LEU A 710 -27.15 14.49 -22.06
C LEU A 710 -26.24 15.43 -22.89
N ASP A 711 -25.29 16.10 -22.25
CA ASP A 711 -24.32 17.00 -22.90
C ASP A 711 -23.22 16.26 -23.70
N LEU A 712 -23.18 14.92 -23.67
CA LEU A 712 -22.13 14.14 -24.33
C LEU A 712 -22.26 14.06 -25.86
N PRO A 713 -21.16 14.22 -26.62
CA PRO A 713 -21.17 14.01 -28.06
C PRO A 713 -21.33 12.52 -28.39
N ARG A 714 -22.53 12.13 -28.84
CA ARG A 714 -22.89 10.73 -29.15
C ARG A 714 -22.01 10.08 -30.21
N GLY A 715 -21.54 10.87 -31.18
CA GLY A 715 -20.64 10.39 -32.24
C GLY A 715 -19.33 9.81 -31.72
N ASN A 716 -18.89 10.21 -30.53
CA ASN A 716 -17.62 9.79 -29.95
C ASN A 716 -17.75 8.60 -28.99
N GLN A 717 -18.94 8.06 -28.75
CA GLN A 717 -19.17 7.01 -27.76
C GLN A 717 -19.36 5.63 -28.40
N VAL A 718 -18.52 4.67 -28.02
CA VAL A 718 -18.67 3.24 -28.37
C VAL A 718 -19.14 2.50 -27.13
N ILE A 719 -20.29 1.83 -27.17
CA ILE A 719 -20.86 1.15 -25.99
C ILE A 719 -20.85 -0.37 -26.22
N LEU A 720 -20.09 -1.11 -25.41
CA LEU A 720 -20.11 -2.57 -25.37
C LEU A 720 -20.86 -3.06 -24.13
N LYS A 721 -21.93 -3.83 -24.32
CA LYS A 721 -22.72 -4.43 -23.25
C LYS A 721 -22.49 -5.94 -23.21
N ALA A 722 -22.08 -6.45 -22.06
CA ALA A 722 -21.98 -7.88 -21.75
C ALA A 722 -22.89 -8.21 -20.56
N ASN A 723 -23.81 -9.15 -20.76
CA ASN A 723 -24.72 -9.64 -19.72
C ASN A 723 -24.40 -11.10 -19.39
N GLY A 724 -24.53 -11.41 -18.10
CA GLY A 724 -24.28 -12.71 -17.49
C GLY A 724 -22.80 -13.04 -17.39
N LEU A 725 -22.46 -13.82 -16.38
CA LEU A 725 -21.08 -14.29 -16.21
C LEU A 725 -20.64 -15.18 -17.39
N GLY A 726 -21.57 -15.87 -18.06
CA GLY A 726 -21.24 -16.79 -19.15
C GLY A 726 -20.74 -16.07 -20.41
N ALA A 727 -20.99 -14.77 -20.57
CA ALA A 727 -20.32 -13.94 -21.56
C ALA A 727 -18.78 -13.95 -21.45
N PHE A 728 -18.25 -14.32 -20.28
CA PHE A 728 -16.80 -14.39 -19.99
C PHE A 728 -16.30 -15.84 -19.81
N LYS A 729 -17.12 -16.85 -20.14
CA LYS A 729 -16.80 -18.26 -19.88
C LYS A 729 -15.51 -18.73 -20.58
N GLN A 730 -15.26 -18.24 -21.79
CA GLN A 730 -14.02 -18.53 -22.53
C GLN A 730 -12.78 -17.97 -21.82
N LEU A 731 -12.88 -16.79 -21.22
CA LEU A 731 -11.80 -16.18 -20.47
C LEU A 731 -11.52 -16.95 -19.17
N LEU A 732 -12.58 -17.27 -18.42
CA LEU A 732 -12.51 -17.82 -17.07
C LEU A 732 -12.19 -19.32 -17.04
N GLY A 733 -12.64 -20.09 -18.03
CA GLY A 733 -12.65 -21.55 -17.93
C GLY A 733 -13.63 -22.06 -16.85
N HIS A 734 -13.77 -23.38 -16.74
CA HIS A 734 -14.82 -23.98 -15.90
C HIS A 734 -14.60 -23.72 -14.39
N ASP A 735 -13.37 -23.90 -13.91
CA ASP A 735 -13.08 -23.86 -12.47
C ASP A 735 -13.19 -22.45 -11.87
N ILE A 736 -12.67 -21.44 -12.57
CA ILE A 736 -12.74 -20.04 -12.10
C ILE A 736 -14.18 -19.54 -12.21
N PHE A 737 -14.88 -19.90 -13.28
CA PHE A 737 -16.29 -19.55 -13.46
C PHE A 737 -17.12 -20.00 -12.24
N GLY A 738 -16.98 -21.26 -11.81
CA GLY A 738 -17.68 -21.76 -10.63
C GLY A 738 -17.31 -21.02 -9.33
N LEU A 739 -16.02 -20.73 -9.11
CA LEU A 739 -15.58 -19.97 -7.92
C LEU A 739 -16.13 -18.55 -7.88
N LEU A 740 -16.13 -17.84 -9.03
CA LEU A 740 -16.69 -16.49 -9.10
C LEU A 740 -18.21 -16.51 -8.92
N GLN A 741 -18.91 -17.54 -9.40
CA GLN A 741 -20.33 -17.76 -9.07
C GLN A 741 -20.54 -17.94 -7.56
N GLU A 742 -19.72 -18.76 -6.89
CA GLU A 742 -19.82 -18.95 -5.43
C GLU A 742 -19.60 -17.65 -4.64
N MET A 743 -18.64 -16.82 -5.08
CA MET A 743 -18.39 -15.49 -4.49
C MET A 743 -19.61 -14.57 -4.61
N MET A 744 -20.39 -14.71 -5.67
CA MET A 744 -21.62 -13.95 -5.90
C MET A 744 -22.83 -14.53 -5.13
N VAL A 745 -22.94 -15.86 -5.01
CA VAL A 745 -24.11 -16.56 -4.45
C VAL A 745 -24.12 -16.63 -2.91
N SER A 746 -22.98 -16.46 -2.23
CA SER A 746 -22.90 -16.63 -0.77
C SER A 746 -23.59 -15.51 0.05
N ALA A 747 -24.91 -15.69 0.19
CA ALA A 747 -25.90 -15.20 1.16
C ALA A 747 -25.81 -13.74 1.68
N SER A 748 -26.83 -13.00 1.25
CA SER A 748 -27.55 -11.93 1.94
C SER A 748 -27.71 -12.11 3.45
N VAL A 749 -27.06 -11.24 4.22
CA VAL A 749 -27.65 -10.63 5.43
C VAL A 749 -27.28 -9.15 5.35
N LEU A 750 -28.29 -8.31 5.20
CA LEU A 750 -28.18 -6.87 5.33
C LEU A 750 -27.74 -6.56 6.77
N ASP A 751 -26.65 -5.82 6.94
CA ASP A 751 -26.49 -4.97 8.11
C ASP A 751 -26.33 -3.52 7.63
N PRO A 752 -27.36 -2.66 7.78
CA PRO A 752 -27.36 -1.29 7.28
C PRO A 752 -26.75 -0.28 8.26
N LEU A 753 -25.82 -0.67 9.13
CA LEU A 753 -25.25 0.22 10.15
C LEU A 753 -23.74 0.11 10.26
N GLN A 754 -23.02 0.91 9.45
CA GLN A 754 -21.96 1.79 9.97
C GLN A 754 -21.72 2.92 8.96
N PRO A 755 -22.13 4.17 9.25
CA PRO A 755 -21.77 5.32 8.44
C PRO A 755 -20.31 5.68 8.74
N PHE A 756 -19.41 5.37 7.81
CA PHE A 756 -18.03 5.87 7.77
C PHE A 756 -17.95 7.35 7.34
N ASP A 757 -19.08 8.08 7.37
CA ASP A 757 -19.28 9.47 6.88
C ASP A 757 -18.55 10.56 7.67
N ARG A 758 -17.49 10.23 8.43
CA ARG A 758 -16.66 11.21 9.14
C ARG A 758 -15.17 10.95 8.94
N MET A 759 -14.74 10.85 7.69
CA MET A 759 -13.39 11.28 7.29
C MET A 759 -13.44 12.74 6.78
N GLN A 760 -13.90 13.67 7.62
CA GLN A 760 -13.54 15.07 7.46
C GLN A 760 -12.36 15.34 8.39
N THR A 761 -11.18 15.52 7.81
CA THR A 761 -10.19 16.54 8.18
C THR A 761 -9.00 16.40 7.22
N ASP A 762 -8.97 17.29 6.23
CA ASP A 762 -7.85 17.92 5.52
C ASP A 762 -6.54 17.13 5.26
N SER A 763 -6.26 16.98 3.95
CA SER A 763 -5.03 16.52 3.26
C SER A 763 -4.90 15.05 2.81
N VAL A 764 -5.90 14.55 2.06
CA VAL A 764 -5.78 13.32 1.23
C VAL A 764 -5.25 13.61 -0.19
N ASP A 765 -4.66 14.79 -0.42
CA ASP A 765 -4.20 15.22 -1.74
C ASP A 765 -2.87 14.55 -2.12
N SER A 766 -2.96 13.31 -2.59
CA SER A 766 -2.50 12.91 -3.94
C SER A 766 -2.29 11.40 -4.06
N MET A 767 -3.35 10.59 -3.91
CA MET A 767 -3.32 9.22 -4.45
C MET A 767 -2.41 8.20 -3.72
N PHE A 768 -2.23 8.46 -2.42
CA PHE A 768 -1.37 7.87 -1.39
C PHE A 768 0.15 7.79 -1.68
N PRO A 769 0.82 8.96 -1.74
CA PRO A 769 2.24 9.12 -1.55
C PRO A 769 2.46 9.43 -0.05
N VAL A 770 3.09 8.56 0.72
CA VAL A 770 3.54 9.04 2.03
C VAL A 770 4.55 10.18 1.71
N ALA A 771 4.50 11.40 2.25
CA ALA A 771 3.63 12.03 3.25
C ALA A 771 2.84 13.23 2.69
N ASN A 772 1.58 13.41 3.13
CA ASN A 772 1.05 14.73 3.45
C ASN A 772 1.21 14.90 4.97
N VAL A 773 2.14 15.76 5.37
CA VAL A 773 2.30 16.19 6.76
C VAL A 773 1.32 17.34 6.97
N THR A 774 0.14 17.05 7.51
CA THR A 774 -0.61 18.02 8.30
C THR A 774 -1.31 17.31 9.45
N ARG A 775 -0.69 17.40 10.63
CA ARG A 775 -1.40 17.78 11.84
C ARG A 775 -0.59 18.87 12.52
#